data_AF-A0A815MQ22-F1
#
_entry.id   AF-A0A815MQ22-F1
#
_cell.length_a   1.000
_cell.length_b   1.000
_cell.length_c   1.000
_cell.angle_alpha   90.00
_cell.angle_beta   90.00
_cell.angle_gamma   90.00
#
_symmetry.space_group_name_H-M   'P 1'
#
loop_
_entity.id
_entity.type
_entity.pdbx_description
1 polymer ?
#
loop_
_entity_poly.entity_id
_entity_poly.type
_entity_poly.pdbx_seq_one_letter_code
_entity_poly.pdbx_strand_id
1 'polypeptide(L)'
;MNSSEKMQFESLPNDLLLEIFDYLDGIELFRIFPHLNSRFTELLSFYSRYYDFNFQSITKNEMDLVCQESFRENVWKISSLTLSDDDDTPYQTELFFSYRLPFHNFFSLRSLSLYHIRSKVAFYWLLSNLRFFPHFNYLKIDQIDIDRQDIYPYCYSIWSLFALTDLYISDPNLFLDYFLYNLDISVSLKRLHLLEISFLPTEFETLLKHSPSVEELTIEIYQDLDDDDLSIDADLQSTLPLITILNLKFTGYFSGLDHILRLTPHVLKLHIELFNQKIDGYQWQDLICKHLLHLSDFHLKMSFYLTMDYDLEMEVDELVESYQRSYWTLQRQLHFRCLSNLEYNNSEEQYFVLFYSLPYVFDAFKYIKPVYSKSTYNFQAIECESYDTVRILCLVPDDDKPTDEIDERIQFSNLRHLVIGYTFKYLDIFCPKLNFLTILDIQYLDGQVRSHVQTLLNRAPRLQTIIFNKNNWSFFFLASNSVRRLSIRDGIYYNIQQCEQLCSSSLFQQCQVLEINLQKKTSVVDLINRITCLRTLIFQCQCEQWKESPTKLETWFKHYLPSRYLIKRDEFGSFRLSLHYGSNIEVIQDFIQITNTYKSFAERCNGFSNQTDIGYGNCSPLSYETFNTSILCICATNLCNHDLDSCRFSVQNQTQSNSAPVSLPALLPRLQTSISCVNSLFSQTDTVNTTYYCANSHSPYINLTACIEYYRANTVLCVLILQGNGTLAVGLSEDEYRLILLANIQNIHYFDQYSGVSVAYNQSSSYFYVIYKQIIDSSNETYIQQVCFCAQDNCTSNMTSCLNANRSLTVTNNVHNQCC
;
A
#
# COMPACT_ATOMS: atom_id res chain seq x y z
N MET A 1 -50.41 -24.84 31.44
CA MET A 1 -48.95 -24.76 31.19
C MET A 1 -48.71 -23.43 30.50
N ASN A 2 -48.12 -22.49 31.24
CA ASN A 2 -47.90 -21.11 30.79
C ASN A 2 -46.94 -21.07 29.60
N SER A 3 -47.23 -20.14 28.70
CA SER A 3 -46.42 -19.73 27.56
C SER A 3 -44.96 -19.56 27.96
N SER A 4 -44.04 -20.14 27.19
CA SER A 4 -42.63 -19.74 27.23
C SER A 4 -42.58 -18.24 26.89
N GLU A 5 -42.31 -17.38 27.87
CA GLU A 5 -41.93 -16.00 27.59
C GLU A 5 -40.72 -16.05 26.67
N LYS A 6 -40.91 -15.59 25.42
CA LYS A 6 -39.79 -15.35 24.53
C LYS A 6 -38.95 -14.27 25.19
N MET A 7 -37.77 -14.65 25.67
CA MET A 7 -36.80 -13.69 26.17
C MET A 7 -36.51 -12.68 25.05
N GLN A 8 -36.82 -11.42 25.29
CA GLN A 8 -36.53 -10.33 24.36
C GLN A 8 -35.07 -9.94 24.54
N PHE A 9 -34.31 -9.82 23.45
CA PHE A 9 -32.90 -9.45 23.52
C PHE A 9 -32.72 -8.07 24.19
N GLU A 10 -33.70 -7.19 24.01
CA GLU A 10 -33.81 -5.87 24.60
C GLU A 10 -33.98 -5.89 26.12
N SER A 11 -34.31 -7.03 26.74
CA SER A 11 -34.42 -7.14 28.20
C SER A 11 -33.12 -7.57 28.87
N LEU A 12 -32.06 -7.87 28.11
CA LEU A 12 -30.74 -8.17 28.67
C LEU A 12 -30.20 -6.96 29.45
N PRO A 13 -29.54 -7.17 30.62
CA PRO A 13 -28.81 -6.12 31.33
C PRO A 13 -27.72 -5.46 30.47
N ASN A 14 -27.41 -4.19 30.74
CA ASN A 14 -26.36 -3.45 30.02
C ASN A 14 -25.03 -4.20 30.04
N ASP A 15 -24.64 -4.78 31.18
CA ASP A 15 -23.36 -5.47 31.31
C ASP A 15 -23.23 -6.67 30.36
N LEU A 16 -24.30 -7.44 30.17
CA LEU A 16 -24.29 -8.56 29.21
C LEU A 16 -24.28 -8.07 27.76
N LEU A 17 -24.93 -6.94 27.47
CA LEU A 17 -24.88 -6.34 26.13
C LEU A 17 -23.47 -5.82 25.81
N LEU A 18 -22.79 -5.22 26.79
CA LEU A 18 -21.41 -4.77 26.64
C LEU A 18 -20.44 -5.97 26.51
N GLU A 19 -20.69 -7.07 27.21
CA GLU A 19 -19.94 -8.32 27.02
C GLU A 19 -20.17 -8.90 25.61
N ILE A 20 -21.37 -8.79 25.05
CA ILE A 20 -21.62 -9.14 23.63
C ILE A 20 -20.84 -8.22 22.70
N PHE A 21 -20.77 -6.91 22.99
CA PHE A 21 -20.02 -5.96 22.16
C PHE A 21 -18.53 -6.28 22.10
N ASP A 22 -17.96 -6.90 23.15
CA ASP A 22 -16.55 -7.33 23.17
C ASP A 22 -16.20 -8.37 22.09
N TYR A 23 -17.21 -9.07 21.53
CA TYR A 23 -17.02 -10.07 20.47
C TYR A 23 -17.16 -9.51 19.06
N LEU A 24 -17.49 -8.23 18.90
CA LEU A 24 -17.79 -7.58 17.62
C LEU A 24 -16.78 -6.48 17.34
N ASP A 25 -16.41 -6.31 16.06
CA ASP A 25 -15.56 -5.19 15.66
C ASP A 25 -16.35 -3.86 15.57
N GLY A 26 -15.63 -2.75 15.38
CA GLY A 26 -16.26 -1.44 15.27
C GLY A 26 -17.29 -1.35 14.14
N ILE A 27 -17.03 -1.99 13.00
CA ILE A 27 -17.96 -1.95 11.85
C ILE A 27 -19.23 -2.72 12.19
N GLU A 28 -19.11 -3.90 12.78
CA GLU A 28 -20.26 -4.71 13.21
C GLU A 28 -21.09 -3.98 14.26
N LEU A 29 -20.45 -3.36 15.24
CA LEU A 29 -21.13 -2.58 16.27
C LEU A 29 -21.94 -1.44 15.67
N PHE A 30 -21.32 -0.60 14.84
CA PHE A 30 -21.97 0.58 14.26
C PHE A 30 -22.90 0.26 13.08
N ARG A 31 -22.80 -0.94 12.48
CA ARG A 31 -23.77 -1.40 11.47
C ARG A 31 -25.02 -1.96 12.12
N ILE A 32 -24.88 -2.73 13.20
CA ILE A 32 -25.99 -3.53 13.76
C ILE A 32 -26.82 -2.71 14.73
N PHE A 33 -26.19 -2.01 15.67
CA PHE A 33 -26.87 -1.52 16.89
C PHE A 33 -27.44 -0.10 16.84
N PRO A 34 -26.87 0.89 16.12
CA PRO A 34 -27.36 2.27 16.18
C PRO A 34 -28.82 2.45 15.74
N HIS A 35 -29.33 1.54 14.88
CA HIS A 35 -30.68 1.62 14.33
C HIS A 35 -31.69 0.68 15.03
N LEU A 36 -31.28 -0.05 16.08
CA LEU A 36 -32.19 -0.96 16.79
C LEU A 36 -33.10 -0.20 17.77
N ASN A 37 -32.52 0.58 18.69
CA ASN A 37 -33.23 1.49 19.58
C ASN A 37 -32.24 2.44 20.28
N SER A 38 -32.78 3.49 20.92
CA SER A 38 -31.97 4.52 21.60
C SER A 38 -31.08 3.98 22.72
N ARG A 39 -31.49 2.91 23.41
CA ARG A 39 -30.69 2.30 24.49
C ARG A 39 -29.38 1.72 23.93
N PHE A 40 -29.41 1.07 22.77
CA PHE A 40 -28.19 0.55 22.14
C PHE A 40 -27.28 1.67 21.63
N THR A 41 -27.85 2.72 21.04
CA THR A 41 -27.11 3.91 20.62
C THR A 41 -26.42 4.59 21.82
N GLU A 42 -27.11 4.73 22.94
CA GLU A 42 -26.53 5.23 24.19
C GLU A 42 -25.45 4.30 24.72
N LEU A 43 -25.66 2.98 24.69
CA LEU A 43 -24.64 2.03 25.14
C LEU A 43 -23.35 2.13 24.32
N LEU A 44 -23.44 2.32 23.00
CA LEU A 44 -22.26 2.58 22.16
C LEU A 44 -21.56 3.90 22.49
N SER A 45 -22.32 4.96 22.82
CA SER A 45 -21.71 6.23 23.21
C SER A 45 -21.04 6.17 24.58
N PHE A 46 -21.59 5.39 25.52
CA PHE A 46 -21.01 5.13 26.84
C PHE A 46 -19.95 4.01 26.85
N TYR A 47 -19.87 3.21 25.80
CA TYR A 47 -18.89 2.16 25.70
C TYR A 47 -17.50 2.77 25.80
N SER A 48 -16.84 2.51 26.93
CA SER A 48 -15.59 3.17 27.31
C SER A 48 -14.37 2.51 26.67
N ARG A 49 -14.57 1.41 25.93
CA ARG A 49 -13.49 0.73 25.22
C ARG A 49 -13.20 1.44 23.90
N TYR A 50 -11.98 1.21 23.43
CA TYR A 50 -11.55 1.68 22.13
C TYR A 50 -12.11 0.77 21.03
N TYR A 51 -12.31 1.35 19.85
CA TYR A 51 -12.84 0.65 18.69
C TYR A 51 -11.73 0.25 17.74
N ASP A 52 -11.83 -0.99 17.26
CA ASP A 52 -11.00 -1.50 16.17
C ASP A 52 -11.86 -1.56 14.91
N PHE A 53 -11.47 -0.80 13.88
CA PHE A 53 -12.17 -0.75 12.61
C PHE A 53 -11.38 -1.51 11.56
N ASN A 54 -11.93 -2.63 11.07
CA ASN A 54 -11.33 -3.40 9.99
C ASN A 54 -12.10 -3.24 8.67
N PHE A 55 -11.68 -2.28 7.85
CA PHE A 55 -12.37 -2.02 6.59
C PHE A 55 -12.11 -3.09 5.51
N GLN A 56 -11.30 -4.12 5.74
CA GLN A 56 -11.14 -5.21 4.76
C GLN A 56 -12.49 -5.81 4.34
N SER A 57 -12.69 -5.94 3.03
CA SER A 57 -13.91 -6.50 2.42
C SER A 57 -15.23 -5.75 2.72
N ILE A 58 -15.19 -4.55 3.32
CA ILE A 58 -16.39 -3.72 3.55
C ILE A 58 -17.00 -3.26 2.22
N THR A 59 -18.33 -3.16 2.14
CA THR A 59 -18.95 -2.48 1.00
C THR A 59 -18.82 -0.97 1.11
N LYS A 60 -18.81 -0.28 -0.05
CA LYS A 60 -18.93 1.19 -0.09
C LYS A 60 -20.14 1.69 0.71
N ASN A 61 -21.31 1.08 0.57
CA ASN A 61 -22.50 1.50 1.30
C ASN A 61 -22.34 1.37 2.81
N GLU A 62 -21.77 0.27 3.30
CA GLU A 62 -21.46 0.10 4.72
C GLU A 62 -20.43 1.12 5.18
N MET A 63 -19.42 1.40 4.36
CA MET A 63 -18.42 2.42 4.64
C MET A 63 -19.03 3.82 4.71
N ASP A 64 -19.91 4.17 3.77
CA ASP A 64 -20.65 5.44 3.75
C ASP A 64 -21.47 5.59 5.03
N LEU A 65 -22.24 4.57 5.41
CA LEU A 65 -23.04 4.55 6.64
C LEU A 65 -22.16 4.74 7.88
N VAL A 66 -21.12 3.91 8.03
CA VAL A 66 -20.23 3.96 9.20
C VAL A 66 -19.50 5.30 9.27
N CYS A 67 -18.84 5.71 8.18
CA CYS A 67 -17.98 6.90 8.15
C CYS A 67 -18.76 8.21 8.26
N GLN A 68 -19.96 8.30 7.69
CA GLN A 68 -20.77 9.53 7.72
C GLN A 68 -21.57 9.67 9.01
N GLU A 69 -22.17 8.59 9.51
CA GLU A 69 -23.14 8.67 10.62
C GLU A 69 -22.49 8.46 12.00
N SER A 70 -21.60 7.49 12.13
CA SER A 70 -21.16 7.01 13.46
C SER A 70 -19.69 7.30 13.77
N PHE A 71 -18.84 7.24 12.73
CA PHE A 71 -17.39 7.35 12.88
C PHE A 71 -16.99 8.75 13.33
N ARG A 72 -17.61 9.81 12.77
CA ARG A 72 -17.29 11.22 13.08
C ARG A 72 -17.42 11.57 14.57
N GLU A 73 -18.42 11.03 15.25
CA GLU A 73 -18.66 11.32 16.67
C GLU A 73 -17.72 10.54 17.61
N ASN A 74 -17.16 9.44 17.11
CA ASN A 74 -16.38 8.47 17.90
C ASN A 74 -14.92 8.33 17.46
N VAL A 75 -14.42 9.18 16.55
CA VAL A 75 -13.03 9.10 16.00
C VAL A 75 -11.98 9.02 17.10
N TRP A 76 -12.17 9.78 18.18
CA TRP A 76 -11.24 9.84 19.30
C TRP A 76 -11.16 8.55 20.12
N LYS A 77 -12.10 7.61 19.95
CA LYS A 77 -12.07 6.28 20.57
C LYS A 77 -11.45 5.20 19.68
N ILE A 78 -11.01 5.51 18.46
CA ILE A 78 -10.47 4.51 17.54
C ILE A 78 -9.05 4.17 17.94
N SER A 79 -8.80 2.89 18.28
CA SER A 79 -7.48 2.37 18.65
C SER A 79 -6.74 1.73 17.48
N SER A 80 -7.47 1.04 16.61
CA SER A 80 -6.91 0.33 15.47
C SER A 80 -7.70 0.63 14.21
N LEU A 81 -6.98 0.84 13.12
CA LEU A 81 -7.54 1.07 11.80
C LEU A 81 -6.88 0.12 10.81
N THR A 82 -7.68 -0.65 10.07
CA THR A 82 -7.21 -1.43 8.93
C THR A 82 -7.85 -0.89 7.66
N LEU A 83 -7.01 -0.49 6.70
CA LEU A 83 -7.41 -0.05 5.36
C LEU A 83 -6.83 -1.02 4.32
N SER A 84 -7.61 -1.34 3.30
CA SER A 84 -7.20 -2.22 2.21
C SER A 84 -7.66 -1.67 0.87
N ASP A 85 -6.76 -1.59 -0.10
CA ASP A 85 -7.07 -1.30 -1.50
C ASP A 85 -7.05 -2.58 -2.35
N ASP A 86 -7.23 -3.75 -1.73
CA ASP A 86 -7.23 -5.06 -2.37
C ASP A 86 -8.35 -5.23 -3.42
N ASP A 87 -8.52 -6.46 -3.91
CA ASP A 87 -9.52 -6.73 -4.94
C ASP A 87 -10.96 -6.74 -4.43
N ASP A 88 -11.16 -6.94 -3.13
CA ASP A 88 -12.48 -6.88 -2.49
C ASP A 88 -12.89 -5.43 -2.19
N THR A 89 -11.92 -4.56 -1.92
CA THR A 89 -12.08 -3.17 -1.47
C THR A 89 -11.24 -2.15 -2.26
N PRO A 90 -11.30 -2.14 -3.60
CA PRO A 90 -10.46 -1.26 -4.40
C PRO A 90 -10.76 0.23 -4.15
N TYR A 91 -9.71 1.02 -3.94
CA TYR A 91 -9.74 2.48 -3.67
C TYR A 91 -10.48 2.88 -2.40
N GLN A 92 -10.71 1.93 -1.50
CA GLN A 92 -11.26 2.21 -0.19
C GLN A 92 -10.42 3.24 0.55
N THR A 93 -9.09 3.18 0.43
CA THR A 93 -8.19 4.08 1.14
C THR A 93 -8.43 5.53 0.69
N GLU A 94 -8.56 5.78 -0.62
CA GLU A 94 -8.94 7.10 -1.14
C GLU A 94 -10.35 7.52 -0.70
N LEU A 95 -11.31 6.58 -0.74
CA LEU A 95 -12.68 6.82 -0.29
C LEU A 95 -12.72 7.19 1.20
N PHE A 96 -11.95 6.52 2.05
CA PHE A 96 -11.81 6.83 3.47
C PHE A 96 -11.40 8.29 3.69
N PHE A 97 -10.42 8.77 2.91
CA PHE A 97 -9.97 10.16 2.99
C PHE A 97 -10.98 11.15 2.42
N SER A 98 -11.80 10.74 1.46
CA SER A 98 -12.85 11.59 0.90
C SER A 98 -13.90 12.03 1.94
N TYR A 99 -14.08 11.28 3.05
CA TYR A 99 -15.00 11.67 4.13
C TYR A 99 -14.51 12.86 4.97
N ARG A 100 -13.29 13.36 4.73
CA ARG A 100 -12.66 14.52 5.39
C ARG A 100 -12.67 14.42 6.92
N LEU A 101 -12.38 13.23 7.44
CA LEU A 101 -12.24 13.00 8.87
C LEU A 101 -11.04 13.80 9.40
N PRO A 102 -11.19 14.63 10.45
CA PRO A 102 -10.07 15.43 10.95
C PRO A 102 -9.03 14.51 11.59
N PHE A 103 -7.86 14.36 10.98
CA PHE A 103 -6.86 13.39 11.44
C PHE A 103 -6.35 13.68 12.86
N HIS A 104 -6.32 14.95 13.27
CA HIS A 104 -6.00 15.33 14.65
C HIS A 104 -6.97 14.76 15.70
N ASN A 105 -8.15 14.26 15.30
CA ASN A 105 -9.09 13.62 16.20
C ASN A 105 -8.78 12.16 16.50
N PHE A 106 -7.86 11.51 15.77
CA PHE A 106 -7.44 10.12 16.01
C PHE A 106 -6.45 10.03 17.19
N PHE A 107 -6.76 10.68 18.30
CA PHE A 107 -5.87 10.79 19.46
C PHE A 107 -5.54 9.43 20.10
N SER A 108 -6.48 8.48 20.05
CA SER A 108 -6.32 7.15 20.65
C SER A 108 -5.74 6.11 19.69
N LEU A 109 -5.43 6.49 18.44
CA LEU A 109 -4.94 5.54 17.45
C LEU A 109 -3.57 5.02 17.85
N ARG A 110 -3.48 3.69 17.96
CA ARG A 110 -2.28 2.93 18.35
C ARG A 110 -1.75 2.10 17.20
N SER A 111 -2.67 1.56 16.39
CA SER A 111 -2.38 0.60 15.34
C SER A 111 -2.96 1.05 13.99
N LEU A 112 -2.14 0.98 12.94
CA LEU A 112 -2.57 1.13 11.55
C LEU A 112 -2.08 -0.06 10.74
N SER A 113 -2.99 -0.71 10.02
CA SER A 113 -2.66 -1.77 9.07
C SER A 113 -3.13 -1.38 7.66
N LEU A 114 -2.22 -1.44 6.71
CA LEU A 114 -2.41 -1.04 5.32
C LEU A 114 -2.17 -2.24 4.41
N TYR A 115 -3.12 -2.53 3.53
CA TYR A 115 -3.08 -3.68 2.63
C TYR A 115 -3.26 -3.23 1.18
N HIS A 116 -2.41 -3.71 0.27
CA HIS A 116 -2.49 -3.48 -1.18
C HIS A 116 -2.66 -2.00 -1.56
N ILE A 117 -1.98 -1.07 -0.89
CA ILE A 117 -2.21 0.38 -1.08
C ILE A 117 -1.85 0.77 -2.51
N ARG A 118 -2.82 1.32 -3.25
CA ARG A 118 -2.67 1.70 -4.68
C ARG A 118 -2.51 3.19 -4.89
N SER A 119 -2.89 3.98 -3.90
CA SER A 119 -2.90 5.44 -4.02
C SER A 119 -1.66 6.06 -3.39
N LYS A 120 -0.78 6.58 -4.25
CA LYS A 120 0.39 7.37 -3.83
C LYS A 120 0.00 8.52 -2.91
N VAL A 121 -1.05 9.26 -3.27
CA VAL A 121 -1.51 10.43 -2.50
C VAL A 121 -1.98 9.99 -1.12
N ALA A 122 -2.78 8.93 -1.06
CA ALA A 122 -3.30 8.40 0.21
C ALA A 122 -2.17 7.87 1.10
N PHE A 123 -1.22 7.13 0.53
CA PHE A 123 -0.05 6.60 1.23
C PHE A 123 0.84 7.70 1.79
N TYR A 124 1.21 8.67 0.95
CA TYR A 124 1.99 9.84 1.37
C TYR A 124 1.31 10.59 2.51
N TRP A 125 0.02 10.84 2.35
CA TRP A 125 -0.75 11.60 3.31
C TRP A 125 -0.86 10.86 4.65
N LEU A 126 -1.08 9.54 4.62
CA LEU A 126 -1.07 8.70 5.83
C LEU A 126 0.26 8.81 6.58
N LEU A 127 1.38 8.48 5.93
CA LEU A 127 2.70 8.47 6.57
C LEU A 127 3.08 9.83 7.13
N SER A 128 2.79 10.91 6.39
CA SER A 128 3.09 12.30 6.82
C SER A 128 2.34 12.72 8.09
N ASN A 129 1.23 12.07 8.41
CA ASN A 129 0.40 12.38 9.57
C ASN A 129 0.66 11.46 10.78
N LEU A 130 1.29 10.29 10.60
CA LEU A 130 1.52 9.33 11.68
C LEU A 130 2.30 9.92 12.86
N ARG A 131 3.23 10.84 12.60
CA ARG A 131 4.02 11.56 13.61
C ARG A 131 3.19 12.38 14.61
N PHE A 132 1.94 12.71 14.27
CA PHE A 132 1.07 13.50 15.14
C PHE A 132 0.26 12.64 16.11
N PHE A 133 0.35 11.30 16.03
CA PHE A 133 -0.38 10.39 16.89
C PHE A 133 0.44 10.05 18.14
N PRO A 134 0.04 10.53 19.33
CA PRO A 134 0.86 10.44 20.54
C PRO A 134 1.02 9.01 21.08
N HIS A 135 0.13 8.10 20.69
CA HIS A 135 0.08 6.72 21.17
C HIS A 135 0.33 5.69 20.06
N PHE A 136 0.72 6.15 18.87
CA PHE A 136 0.93 5.28 17.72
C PHE A 136 2.18 4.44 17.89
N ASN A 137 1.99 3.13 17.94
CA ASN A 137 3.08 2.20 18.26
C ASN A 137 3.14 0.97 17.34
N TYR A 138 2.14 0.74 16.48
CA TYR A 138 2.09 -0.37 15.55
C TYR A 138 1.74 0.08 14.14
N LEU A 139 2.62 -0.24 13.18
CA LEU A 139 2.39 -0.04 11.75
C LEU A 139 2.58 -1.36 11.01
N LYS A 140 1.57 -1.76 10.26
CA LYS A 140 1.64 -2.87 9.30
C LYS A 140 1.39 -2.35 7.89
N ILE A 141 2.30 -2.67 6.97
CA ILE A 141 2.19 -2.43 5.54
C ILE A 141 2.37 -3.77 4.83
N ASP A 142 1.37 -4.16 4.06
CA ASP A 142 1.31 -5.47 3.40
C ASP A 142 0.94 -5.25 1.93
N GLN A 143 1.94 -5.38 1.06
CA GLN A 143 1.91 -5.13 -0.39
C GLN A 143 1.58 -3.66 -0.75
N ILE A 144 2.51 -2.99 -1.44
CA ILE A 144 2.35 -1.64 -1.95
C ILE A 144 2.25 -1.71 -3.49
N ASP A 145 1.06 -1.46 -4.00
CA ASP A 145 0.75 -1.44 -5.44
C ASP A 145 0.98 -0.01 -6.00
N ILE A 146 2.10 0.63 -5.64
CA ILE A 146 2.51 1.96 -6.13
C ILE A 146 3.87 1.82 -6.84
N ASP A 147 4.14 2.65 -7.85
CA ASP A 147 5.46 2.66 -8.51
C ASP A 147 6.59 2.88 -7.48
N ARG A 148 7.63 2.06 -7.58
CA ARG A 148 8.77 2.05 -6.65
C ARG A 148 9.42 3.43 -6.50
N GLN A 149 9.60 4.16 -7.60
CA GLN A 149 10.26 5.48 -7.58
C GLN A 149 9.46 6.50 -6.75
N ASP A 150 8.15 6.29 -6.65
CA ASP A 150 7.24 7.15 -5.92
C ASP A 150 7.15 6.81 -4.43
N ILE A 151 7.50 5.59 -4.02
CA ILE A 151 7.37 5.13 -2.63
C ILE A 151 8.57 5.54 -1.78
N TYR A 152 9.79 5.40 -2.31
CA TYR A 152 11.02 5.48 -1.52
C TYR A 152 11.10 6.71 -0.60
N PRO A 153 10.86 7.96 -1.08
CA PRO A 153 10.99 9.16 -0.25
C PRO A 153 10.15 9.15 1.02
N TYR A 154 9.07 8.37 1.05
CA TYR A 154 8.11 8.35 2.14
C TYR A 154 8.40 7.26 3.15
N CYS A 155 8.93 6.11 2.72
CA CYS A 155 9.20 5.02 3.65
C CYS A 155 10.35 5.34 4.63
N TYR A 156 11.32 6.18 4.26
CA TYR A 156 12.38 6.61 5.19
C TYR A 156 11.81 7.28 6.44
N SER A 157 10.70 8.02 6.29
CA SER A 157 10.04 8.73 7.41
C SER A 157 9.43 7.80 8.46
N ILE A 158 9.28 6.51 8.15
CA ILE A 158 8.77 5.51 9.11
C ILE A 158 9.76 5.35 10.27
N TRP A 159 11.07 5.38 10.00
CA TRP A 159 12.10 5.21 11.03
C TRP A 159 12.20 6.41 11.98
N SER A 160 11.76 7.61 11.56
CA SER A 160 11.69 8.79 12.44
C SER A 160 10.42 8.86 13.30
N LEU A 161 9.53 7.87 13.25
CA LEU A 161 8.35 7.81 14.12
C LEU A 161 8.74 7.43 15.56
N PHE A 162 8.92 8.44 16.42
CA PHE A 162 9.44 8.29 17.78
C PHE A 162 8.62 7.41 18.75
N ALA A 163 7.35 7.15 18.46
CA ALA A 163 6.47 6.31 19.28
C ALA A 163 6.32 4.88 18.72
N LEU A 164 6.80 4.63 17.50
CA LEU A 164 6.66 3.36 16.81
C LEU A 164 7.54 2.30 17.47
N THR A 165 6.93 1.25 18.02
CA THR A 165 7.63 0.11 18.63
C THR A 165 7.60 -1.13 17.76
N ASP A 166 6.59 -1.24 16.89
CA ASP A 166 6.31 -2.40 16.07
C ASP A 166 6.13 -1.99 14.62
N LEU A 167 6.94 -2.58 13.75
CA LEU A 167 6.86 -2.37 12.32
C LEU A 167 6.81 -3.71 11.59
N TYR A 168 5.79 -3.87 10.75
CA TYR A 168 5.67 -4.96 9.80
C TYR A 168 5.60 -4.40 8.39
N ILE A 169 6.50 -4.84 7.52
CA ILE A 169 6.49 -4.54 6.08
C ILE A 169 6.64 -5.88 5.34
N SER A 170 5.70 -6.18 4.44
CA SER A 170 5.79 -7.32 3.53
C SER A 170 5.52 -6.84 2.11
N ASP A 171 6.51 -6.85 1.23
CA ASP A 171 6.32 -6.44 -0.15
C ASP A 171 7.41 -6.98 -1.09
N PRO A 172 7.07 -7.87 -2.05
CA PRO A 172 8.02 -8.40 -3.05
C PRO A 172 8.54 -7.36 -4.03
N ASN A 173 7.93 -6.17 -4.10
CA ASN A 173 8.34 -5.10 -5.00
C ASN A 173 9.27 -4.08 -4.35
N LEU A 174 9.48 -4.11 -3.04
CA LEU A 174 10.41 -3.22 -2.37
C LEU A 174 11.84 -3.77 -2.47
N PHE A 175 12.73 -3.02 -3.14
CA PHE A 175 14.17 -3.29 -3.15
C PHE A 175 14.88 -2.25 -2.28
N LEU A 176 15.72 -2.69 -1.35
CA LEU A 176 16.30 -1.81 -0.33
C LEU A 176 17.58 -1.09 -0.72
N ASP A 177 18.15 -1.37 -1.89
CA ASP A 177 19.36 -0.70 -2.37
C ASP A 177 19.21 0.83 -2.32
N TYR A 178 18.01 1.38 -2.47
CA TYR A 178 17.74 2.80 -2.27
C TYR A 178 17.19 3.13 -0.87
N PHE A 179 16.53 2.19 -0.23
CA PHE A 179 15.83 2.36 1.04
C PHE A 179 16.78 2.52 2.24
N LEU A 180 17.94 1.86 2.26
CA LEU A 180 18.81 1.89 3.44
C LEU A 180 19.69 3.15 3.54
N TYR A 181 20.09 3.75 2.41
CA TYR A 181 21.01 4.90 2.42
C TYR A 181 20.46 6.17 3.07
N ASN A 182 19.14 6.32 3.16
CA ASN A 182 18.51 7.51 3.73
C ASN A 182 17.65 7.19 4.96
N LEU A 183 17.86 6.04 5.62
CA LEU A 183 17.12 5.73 6.83
C LEU A 183 17.49 6.68 7.96
N ASP A 184 16.48 7.16 8.68
CA ASP A 184 16.69 7.76 9.99
C ASP A 184 17.06 6.67 11.01
N ILE A 185 17.68 7.05 12.12
CA ILE A 185 17.91 6.12 13.24
C ILE A 185 16.64 6.06 14.10
N SER A 186 16.06 4.87 14.22
CA SER A 186 14.94 4.63 15.11
C SER A 186 15.40 4.11 16.47
N VAL A 187 15.14 4.89 17.52
CA VAL A 187 15.44 4.51 18.91
C VAL A 187 14.25 3.86 19.63
N SER A 188 13.08 3.81 19.01
CA SER A 188 11.84 3.30 19.61
C SER A 188 11.46 1.91 19.10
N LEU A 189 11.89 1.53 17.90
CA LEU A 189 11.57 0.25 17.28
C LEU A 189 12.14 -0.91 18.10
N LYS A 190 11.25 -1.84 18.49
CA LYS A 190 11.55 -3.05 19.26
C LYS A 190 11.29 -4.32 18.46
N ARG A 191 10.23 -4.33 17.64
CA ARG A 191 9.83 -5.48 16.81
C ARG A 191 9.80 -5.06 15.36
N LEU A 192 10.59 -5.72 14.53
CA LEU A 192 10.76 -5.40 13.13
C LEU A 192 10.56 -6.66 12.29
N HIS A 193 9.56 -6.64 11.41
CA HIS A 193 9.26 -7.75 10.50
C HIS A 193 9.35 -7.24 9.06
N LEU A 194 10.33 -7.73 8.31
CA LEU A 194 10.60 -7.39 6.92
C LEU A 194 10.53 -8.69 6.11
N LEU A 195 9.39 -8.94 5.49
CA LEU A 195 9.07 -10.20 4.80
C LEU A 195 8.94 -9.98 3.30
N GLU A 196 9.27 -11.00 2.50
CA GLU A 196 9.20 -10.91 1.03
C GLU A 196 10.07 -9.79 0.45
N ILE A 197 11.01 -9.26 1.24
CA ILE A 197 11.91 -8.20 0.83
C ILE A 197 13.31 -8.79 0.77
N SER A 198 13.99 -8.59 -0.35
CA SER A 198 15.35 -9.13 -0.52
C SER A 198 16.39 -8.22 0.10
N PHE A 199 17.20 -8.78 1.00
CA PHE A 199 18.35 -8.13 1.63
C PHE A 199 19.65 -8.80 1.23
N LEU A 200 20.69 -8.01 0.98
CA LEU A 200 22.08 -8.46 0.95
C LEU A 200 22.65 -8.54 2.38
N PRO A 201 23.68 -9.37 2.64
CA PRO A 201 24.33 -9.42 3.95
C PRO A 201 24.90 -8.08 4.42
N THR A 202 25.40 -7.23 3.52
CA THR A 202 25.94 -5.89 3.84
C THR A 202 24.85 -4.90 4.27
N GLU A 203 23.65 -5.07 3.72
CA GLU A 203 22.47 -4.29 4.05
C GLU A 203 21.94 -4.61 5.45
N PHE A 204 22.14 -5.85 5.91
CA PHE A 204 21.81 -6.26 7.27
C PHE A 204 22.54 -5.42 8.31
N GLU A 205 23.84 -5.17 8.15
CA GLU A 205 24.60 -4.29 9.05
C GLU A 205 24.01 -2.88 9.12
N THR A 206 23.66 -2.33 7.96
CA THR A 206 23.05 -0.99 7.87
C THR A 206 21.71 -0.97 8.60
N LEU A 207 20.85 -1.97 8.40
CA LEU A 207 19.58 -2.08 9.11
C LEU A 207 19.77 -2.07 10.65
N LEU A 208 20.78 -2.79 11.14
CA LEU A 208 21.12 -2.84 12.56
C LEU A 208 21.61 -1.49 13.09
N LYS A 209 22.40 -0.73 12.32
CA LYS A 209 22.80 0.66 12.66
C LYS A 209 21.60 1.58 12.84
N HIS A 210 20.63 1.47 11.95
CA HIS A 210 19.45 2.32 11.93
C HIS A 210 18.35 1.89 12.91
N SER A 211 18.47 0.68 13.49
CA SER A 211 17.47 0.13 14.40
C SER A 211 18.09 -0.47 15.68
N PRO A 212 18.88 0.31 16.44
CA PRO A 212 19.72 -0.21 17.53
C PRO A 212 18.93 -0.81 18.71
N SER A 213 17.63 -0.47 18.84
CA SER A 213 16.77 -0.93 19.95
C SER A 213 15.93 -2.17 19.62
N VAL A 214 16.10 -2.76 18.43
CA VAL A 214 15.33 -3.93 18.02
C VAL A 214 15.69 -5.15 18.88
N GLU A 215 14.65 -5.73 19.49
CA GLU A 215 14.71 -6.92 20.34
C GLU A 215 14.24 -8.17 19.59
N GLU A 216 13.33 -8.02 18.62
CA GLU A 216 12.80 -9.09 17.77
C GLU A 216 12.88 -8.68 16.30
N LEU A 217 13.54 -9.51 15.49
CA LEU A 217 13.74 -9.29 14.07
C LEU A 217 13.24 -10.50 13.27
N THR A 218 12.32 -10.26 12.35
CA THR A 218 11.99 -11.20 11.28
C THR A 218 12.47 -10.63 9.95
N ILE A 219 13.31 -11.38 9.24
CA ILE A 219 13.91 -10.91 8.00
C ILE A 219 14.15 -12.06 7.01
N GLU A 220 14.17 -11.71 5.74
CA GLU A 220 14.48 -12.60 4.63
C GLU A 220 15.70 -12.08 3.86
N ILE A 221 16.76 -12.87 3.79
CA ILE A 221 18.06 -12.46 3.23
C ILE A 221 18.40 -13.37 2.05
N TYR A 222 18.74 -12.75 0.93
CA TYR A 222 19.12 -13.39 -0.32
C TYR A 222 20.51 -12.89 -0.73
N GLN A 223 21.49 -13.78 -0.73
CA GLN A 223 22.85 -13.49 -1.20
C GLN A 223 23.07 -14.13 -2.58
N ASP A 224 23.20 -13.29 -3.61
CA ASP A 224 23.65 -13.73 -4.93
C ASP A 224 25.19 -13.88 -4.98
N LEU A 225 25.67 -14.61 -5.99
CA LEU A 225 27.05 -15.11 -6.16
C LEU A 225 28.17 -14.06 -5.93
N ASP A 226 29.30 -14.51 -5.36
CA ASP A 226 30.66 -13.92 -5.36
C ASP A 226 31.00 -12.67 -4.52
N ASP A 227 30.23 -12.27 -3.51
CA ASP A 227 30.70 -11.28 -2.52
C ASP A 227 31.54 -11.96 -1.40
N ASP A 228 32.81 -12.22 -1.70
CA ASP A 228 33.80 -12.78 -0.77
C ASP A 228 34.28 -11.76 0.30
N ASP A 229 33.98 -10.46 0.14
CA ASP A 229 34.53 -9.38 0.98
C ASP A 229 33.54 -8.91 2.07
N LEU A 230 33.06 -9.85 2.89
CA LEU A 230 32.23 -9.56 4.07
C LEU A 230 33.10 -9.21 5.29
N SER A 231 33.64 -7.99 5.32
CA SER A 231 34.29 -7.43 6.52
C SER A 231 33.25 -6.74 7.41
N ILE A 232 33.29 -6.99 8.72
CA ILE A 232 32.43 -6.30 9.68
C ILE A 232 32.96 -4.89 9.92
N ASP A 233 32.08 -3.90 9.81
CA ASP A 233 32.42 -2.52 10.18
C ASP A 233 32.85 -2.44 11.65
N ALA A 234 34.04 -1.85 11.88
CA ALA A 234 34.62 -1.69 13.21
C ALA A 234 33.72 -0.88 14.15
N ASP A 235 32.93 0.05 13.62
CA ASP A 235 32.02 0.86 14.42
C ASP A 235 30.84 0.04 14.97
N LEU A 236 30.37 -0.96 14.21
CA LEU A 236 29.23 -1.81 14.61
C LEU A 236 29.57 -2.74 15.78
N GLN A 237 30.83 -3.19 15.88
CA GLN A 237 31.28 -4.08 16.95
C GLN A 237 31.11 -3.45 18.35
N SER A 238 31.05 -2.12 18.43
CA SER A 238 30.91 -1.40 19.69
C SER A 238 29.45 -1.22 20.15
N THR A 239 28.48 -1.35 19.24
CA THR A 239 27.05 -1.09 19.50
C THR A 239 26.16 -2.11 18.79
N LEU A 240 26.44 -3.41 18.97
CA LEU A 240 25.57 -4.45 18.43
C LEU A 240 24.17 -4.36 19.09
N PRO A 241 23.08 -4.40 18.30
CA PRO A 241 21.73 -4.36 18.85
C PRO A 241 21.44 -5.60 19.69
N LEU A 242 20.58 -5.43 20.69
CA LEU A 242 20.18 -6.47 21.65
C LEU A 242 19.09 -7.39 21.08
N ILE A 243 19.29 -7.89 19.85
CA ILE A 243 18.34 -8.81 19.23
C ILE A 243 18.31 -10.10 20.05
N THR A 244 17.16 -10.40 20.63
CA THR A 244 16.90 -11.60 21.43
C THR A 244 16.13 -12.67 20.67
N ILE A 245 15.32 -12.27 19.69
CA ILE A 245 14.55 -13.17 18.82
C ILE A 245 14.90 -12.86 17.37
N LEU A 246 15.39 -13.88 16.66
CA LEU A 246 15.71 -13.79 15.24
C LEU A 246 14.92 -14.86 14.47
N ASN A 247 14.03 -14.41 13.59
CA ASN A 247 13.34 -15.25 12.62
C ASN A 247 13.95 -14.96 11.24
N LEU A 248 14.80 -15.86 10.75
CA LEU A 248 15.59 -15.65 9.54
C LEU A 248 15.17 -16.62 8.44
N LYS A 249 14.80 -16.09 7.27
CA LYS A 249 14.78 -16.86 6.02
C LYS A 249 16.06 -16.52 5.25
N PHE A 250 16.88 -17.51 4.92
CA PHE A 250 18.18 -17.27 4.33
C PHE A 250 18.42 -18.16 3.11
N THR A 251 18.83 -17.52 2.02
CA THR A 251 19.33 -18.15 0.80
C THR A 251 20.67 -17.51 0.47
N GLY A 252 21.76 -18.26 0.52
CA GLY A 252 23.09 -17.68 0.35
C GLY A 252 24.20 -18.62 0.82
N TYR A 253 25.45 -18.17 0.80
CA TYR A 253 26.57 -19.00 1.24
C TYR A 253 26.67 -19.12 2.75
N PHE A 254 27.34 -20.18 3.22
CA PHE A 254 27.64 -20.40 4.63
C PHE A 254 28.40 -19.23 5.28
N SER A 255 29.27 -18.53 4.54
CA SER A 255 30.00 -17.36 5.02
C SER A 255 29.08 -16.17 5.35
N GLY A 256 28.05 -15.94 4.53
CA GLY A 256 27.02 -14.93 4.80
C GLY A 256 26.22 -15.24 6.06
N LEU A 257 25.87 -16.52 6.27
CA LEU A 257 25.22 -16.94 7.50
C LEU A 257 26.11 -16.77 8.74
N ASP A 258 27.38 -17.19 8.70
CA ASP A 258 28.35 -16.97 9.78
C ASP A 258 28.48 -15.48 10.13
N HIS A 259 28.51 -14.62 9.11
CA HIS A 259 28.55 -13.17 9.27
C HIS A 259 27.30 -12.64 10.00
N ILE A 260 26.09 -12.98 9.55
CA ILE A 260 24.82 -12.55 10.18
C ILE A 260 24.75 -12.99 11.65
N LEU A 261 25.12 -14.25 11.94
CA LEU A 261 25.08 -14.77 13.31
C LEU A 261 26.14 -14.10 14.21
N ARG A 262 27.27 -13.68 13.64
CA ARG A 262 28.29 -12.92 14.39
C ARG A 262 27.80 -11.55 14.82
N LEU A 263 26.91 -10.94 14.05
CA LEU A 263 26.31 -9.63 14.34
C LEU A 263 25.14 -9.70 15.34
N THR A 264 24.69 -10.91 15.68
CA THR A 264 23.53 -11.13 16.56
C THR A 264 23.85 -12.04 17.77
N PRO A 265 24.91 -11.73 18.56
CA PRO A 265 25.41 -12.64 19.59
C PRO A 265 24.46 -12.81 20.80
N HIS A 266 23.48 -11.92 20.96
CA HIS A 266 22.54 -11.90 22.09
C HIS A 266 21.24 -12.69 21.83
N VAL A 267 21.14 -13.36 20.68
CA VAL A 267 19.94 -14.13 20.31
C VAL A 267 19.70 -15.26 21.32
N LEU A 268 18.51 -15.23 21.92
CA LEU A 268 17.98 -16.26 22.82
C LEU A 268 17.10 -17.26 22.06
N LYS A 269 16.45 -16.81 20.99
CA LYS A 269 15.57 -17.61 20.13
C LYS A 269 15.90 -17.42 18.65
N LEU A 270 16.25 -18.51 17.98
CA LEU A 270 16.55 -18.52 16.54
C LEU A 270 15.59 -19.47 15.83
N HIS A 271 14.73 -18.92 14.98
CA HIS A 271 14.00 -19.70 13.99
C HIS A 271 14.61 -19.42 12.63
N ILE A 272 15.11 -20.46 11.95
CA ILE A 272 15.78 -20.29 10.67
C ILE A 272 15.22 -21.22 9.59
N GLU A 273 14.90 -20.63 8.44
CA GLU A 273 14.57 -21.33 7.20
C GLU A 273 15.72 -21.15 6.20
N LEU A 274 16.39 -22.25 5.85
CA LEU A 274 17.46 -22.29 4.86
C LEU A 274 16.96 -22.87 3.54
N PHE A 275 17.26 -22.18 2.44
CA PHE A 275 16.96 -22.63 1.09
C PHE A 275 18.24 -22.87 0.29
N ASN A 276 18.29 -24.00 -0.43
CA ASN A 276 19.42 -24.44 -1.24
C ASN A 276 20.76 -24.52 -0.50
N GLN A 277 20.73 -24.83 0.80
CA GLN A 277 21.92 -24.99 1.64
C GLN A 277 21.84 -26.30 2.43
N LYS A 278 22.95 -27.04 2.48
CA LYS A 278 23.13 -28.22 3.33
C LYS A 278 24.14 -27.89 4.42
N ILE A 279 23.67 -27.76 5.66
CA ILE A 279 24.52 -27.54 6.84
C ILE A 279 24.30 -28.69 7.82
N ASP A 280 25.38 -29.39 8.14
CA ASP A 280 25.33 -30.52 9.06
C ASP A 280 25.28 -30.07 10.54
N GLY A 281 25.03 -31.03 11.43
CA GLY A 281 24.94 -30.81 12.86
C GLY A 281 26.28 -30.42 13.51
N TYR A 282 27.43 -30.67 12.86
CA TYR A 282 28.74 -30.23 13.35
C TYR A 282 28.96 -28.74 13.07
N GLN A 283 28.67 -28.31 11.85
CA GLN A 283 28.77 -26.93 11.41
C GLN A 283 27.81 -26.04 12.21
N TRP A 284 26.57 -26.48 12.41
CA TRP A 284 25.61 -25.76 13.26
C TRP A 284 26.05 -25.69 14.72
N GLN A 285 26.58 -26.79 15.26
CA GLN A 285 27.12 -26.80 16.62
C GLN A 285 28.26 -25.77 16.76
N ASP A 286 29.16 -25.69 15.77
CA ASP A 286 30.26 -24.72 15.74
C ASP A 286 29.74 -23.28 15.69
N LEU A 287 28.83 -22.96 14.76
CA LEU A 287 28.20 -21.63 14.65
C LEU A 287 27.56 -21.19 15.97
N ILE A 288 26.76 -22.07 16.59
CA ILE A 288 26.06 -21.75 17.84
C ILE A 288 27.07 -21.55 18.98
N CYS A 289 28.09 -22.41 19.08
CA CYS A 289 29.09 -22.31 20.14
C CYS A 289 30.03 -21.11 19.96
N LYS A 290 30.26 -20.66 18.72
CA LYS A 290 31.13 -19.54 18.39
C LYS A 290 30.41 -18.20 18.51
N HIS A 291 29.14 -18.13 18.12
CA HIS A 291 28.41 -16.86 17.98
C HIS A 291 27.20 -16.71 18.90
N LEU A 292 26.48 -17.80 19.23
CA LEU A 292 25.18 -17.73 19.90
C LEU A 292 25.19 -18.44 21.27
N LEU A 293 26.09 -17.99 22.15
CA LEU A 293 26.35 -18.62 23.44
C LEU A 293 25.14 -18.67 24.38
N HIS A 294 24.20 -17.73 24.22
CA HIS A 294 23.00 -17.60 25.06
C HIS A 294 21.74 -18.19 24.42
N LEU A 295 21.86 -18.82 23.25
CA LEU A 295 20.73 -19.42 22.54
C LEU A 295 20.05 -20.45 23.45
N SER A 296 18.75 -20.32 23.64
CA SER A 296 17.92 -21.22 24.46
C SER A 296 16.90 -21.99 23.62
N ASP A 297 16.44 -21.38 22.54
CA ASP A 297 15.39 -21.88 21.66
C ASP A 297 15.92 -21.88 20.22
N PHE A 298 15.93 -23.03 19.57
CA PHE A 298 16.49 -23.19 18.22
C PHE A 298 15.57 -24.07 17.38
N HIS A 299 15.06 -23.49 16.31
CA HIS A 299 14.24 -24.18 15.33
C HIS A 299 14.80 -23.99 13.93
N LEU A 300 14.96 -25.11 13.23
CA LEU A 300 15.58 -25.18 11.92
C LEU A 300 14.62 -25.80 10.93
N LYS A 301 14.54 -25.22 9.74
CA LYS A 301 14.00 -25.83 8.54
C LYS A 301 15.00 -25.59 7.43
N MET A 302 15.38 -26.63 6.72
CA MET A 302 16.38 -26.60 5.68
C MET A 302 15.81 -27.36 4.48
N SER A 303 15.93 -26.76 3.31
CA SER A 303 15.51 -27.37 2.05
C SER A 303 16.59 -27.21 1.01
N PHE A 304 16.92 -28.29 0.31
CA PHE A 304 17.98 -28.32 -0.70
C PHE A 304 17.76 -29.45 -1.70
N TYR A 305 18.48 -29.39 -2.82
CA TYR A 305 18.44 -30.40 -3.87
C TYR A 305 19.74 -31.21 -3.87
N LEU A 306 19.63 -32.53 -4.03
CA LEU A 306 20.74 -33.43 -4.31
C LEU A 306 20.63 -33.94 -5.75
N THR A 307 21.74 -34.00 -6.48
CA THR A 307 21.74 -34.61 -7.81
C THR A 307 21.64 -36.13 -7.71
N MET A 308 21.15 -36.78 -8.77
CA MET A 308 20.95 -38.24 -8.80
C MET A 308 22.25 -39.06 -8.72
N ASP A 309 23.40 -38.42 -8.93
CA ASP A 309 24.72 -39.06 -8.81
C ASP A 309 25.10 -39.36 -7.36
N TYR A 310 24.42 -38.73 -6.38
CA TYR A 310 24.63 -38.99 -4.96
C TYR A 310 23.82 -40.18 -4.46
N ASP A 311 24.40 -40.94 -3.53
CA ASP A 311 23.67 -41.94 -2.75
C ASP A 311 22.77 -41.23 -1.72
N LEU A 312 21.48 -41.11 -2.04
CA LEU A 312 20.49 -40.41 -1.23
C LEU A 312 20.45 -40.95 0.21
N GLU A 313 20.47 -42.27 0.39
CA GLU A 313 20.36 -42.88 1.72
C GLU A 313 21.60 -42.51 2.54
N MET A 314 22.79 -42.63 1.97
CA MET A 314 24.04 -42.24 2.62
C MET A 314 24.06 -40.75 2.98
N GLU A 315 23.69 -39.86 2.07
CA GLU A 315 23.69 -38.40 2.30
C GLU A 315 22.70 -37.98 3.40
N VAL A 316 21.49 -38.56 3.41
CA VAL A 316 20.49 -38.32 4.45
C VAL A 316 20.91 -38.95 5.77
N ASP A 317 21.55 -40.12 5.74
CA ASP A 317 22.03 -40.81 6.93
C ASP A 317 23.13 -40.04 7.62
N GLU A 318 24.16 -39.62 6.88
CA GLU A 318 25.25 -38.79 7.39
C GLU A 318 24.70 -37.48 7.97
N LEU A 319 23.75 -36.84 7.27
CA LEU A 319 23.11 -35.63 7.76
C LEU A 319 22.40 -35.90 9.09
N VAL A 320 21.51 -36.88 9.17
CA VAL A 320 20.76 -37.17 10.42
C VAL A 320 21.70 -37.60 11.56
N GLU A 321 22.73 -38.41 11.29
CA GLU A 321 23.71 -38.85 12.28
C GLU A 321 24.47 -37.68 12.91
N SER A 322 24.80 -36.65 12.13
CA SER A 322 25.42 -35.42 12.66
C SER A 322 24.57 -34.72 13.74
N TYR A 323 23.23 -34.89 13.69
CA TYR A 323 22.28 -34.36 14.67
C TYR A 323 21.90 -35.33 15.80
N GLN A 324 22.42 -36.57 15.80
CA GLN A 324 22.16 -37.53 16.89
C GLN A 324 23.09 -37.36 18.10
N ARG A 325 24.10 -36.50 18.00
CA ARG A 325 25.08 -36.26 19.07
C ARG A 325 24.42 -35.75 20.35
N SER A 326 25.09 -35.97 21.48
CA SER A 326 24.63 -35.52 22.81
C SER A 326 24.38 -34.02 22.90
N TYR A 327 25.08 -33.22 22.11
CA TYR A 327 24.81 -31.78 21.99
C TYR A 327 23.35 -31.51 21.62
N TRP A 328 22.84 -32.15 20.57
CA TRP A 328 21.48 -31.94 20.08
C TRP A 328 20.44 -32.65 20.94
N THR A 329 20.67 -33.94 21.25
CA THR A 329 19.66 -34.79 21.89
C THR A 329 19.60 -34.65 23.41
N LEU A 330 20.72 -34.42 24.10
CA LEU A 330 20.77 -34.31 25.56
C LEU A 330 20.86 -32.87 26.06
N GLN A 331 21.75 -32.06 25.47
CA GLN A 331 21.96 -30.68 25.92
C GLN A 331 20.88 -29.74 25.39
N ARG A 332 20.53 -29.84 24.10
CA ARG A 332 19.49 -29.00 23.47
C ARG A 332 18.10 -29.60 23.53
N GLN A 333 17.98 -30.92 23.74
CA GLN A 333 16.70 -31.66 23.73
C GLN A 333 15.90 -31.44 22.44
N LEU A 334 16.62 -31.31 21.32
CA LEU A 334 16.04 -31.14 20.00
C LEU A 334 16.12 -32.43 19.20
N HIS A 335 15.08 -32.66 18.43
CA HIS A 335 15.01 -33.76 17.49
C HIS A 335 14.77 -33.22 16.09
N PHE A 336 15.20 -33.98 15.08
CA PHE A 336 15.13 -33.59 13.69
C PHE A 336 14.54 -34.70 12.84
N ARG A 337 13.87 -34.29 11.76
CA ARG A 337 13.31 -35.18 10.75
C ARG A 337 13.79 -34.74 9.38
N CYS A 338 14.17 -35.73 8.58
CA CYS A 338 14.59 -35.57 7.20
C CYS A 338 13.61 -36.33 6.32
N LEU A 339 13.00 -35.63 5.37
CA LEU A 339 12.15 -36.21 4.33
C LEU A 339 12.80 -35.90 2.98
N SER A 340 12.90 -36.88 2.10
CA SER A 340 13.41 -36.65 0.74
C SER A 340 12.44 -37.20 -0.30
N ASN A 341 12.20 -36.44 -1.35
CA ASN A 341 11.35 -36.83 -2.47
C ASN A 341 12.08 -36.61 -3.79
N LEU A 342 11.69 -37.35 -4.84
CA LEU A 342 12.14 -37.09 -6.20
C LEU A 342 11.32 -35.93 -6.79
N GLU A 343 11.99 -34.90 -7.29
CA GLU A 343 11.37 -33.78 -8.02
C GLU A 343 11.98 -33.68 -9.43
N TYR A 344 11.14 -33.31 -10.40
CA TYR A 344 11.57 -33.04 -11.77
C TYR A 344 11.74 -31.52 -11.94
N ASN A 345 12.98 -31.06 -12.03
CA ASN A 345 13.28 -29.66 -12.30
C ASN A 345 13.91 -29.54 -13.69
N ASN A 346 13.27 -28.81 -14.61
CA ASN A 346 13.77 -28.59 -15.98
C ASN A 346 14.13 -29.86 -16.77
N SER A 347 13.44 -30.98 -16.53
CA SER A 347 13.71 -32.32 -17.11
C SER A 347 14.90 -33.06 -16.51
N GLU A 348 15.53 -32.53 -15.46
CA GLU A 348 16.51 -33.25 -14.65
C GLU A 348 15.84 -33.80 -13.39
N GLU A 349 16.09 -35.07 -13.11
CA GLU A 349 15.71 -35.70 -11.84
C GLU A 349 16.64 -35.20 -10.74
N GLN A 350 16.07 -34.71 -9.66
CA GLN A 350 16.81 -34.28 -8.46
C GLN A 350 16.04 -34.72 -7.22
N TYR A 351 16.76 -35.02 -6.13
CA TYR A 351 16.12 -35.28 -4.85
C TYR A 351 15.95 -33.98 -4.09
N PHE A 352 14.71 -33.59 -3.85
CA PHE A 352 14.37 -32.52 -2.91
C PHE A 352 14.42 -33.08 -1.49
N VAL A 353 15.23 -32.47 -0.62
CA VAL A 353 15.36 -32.84 0.79
C VAL A 353 14.79 -31.73 1.66
N LEU A 354 13.90 -32.10 2.58
CA LEU A 354 13.32 -31.24 3.61
C LEU A 354 13.75 -31.76 4.99
N PHE A 355 14.58 -30.99 5.68
CA PHE A 355 15.12 -31.29 7.00
C PHE A 355 14.64 -30.26 8.02
N TYR A 356 14.09 -30.69 9.17
CA TYR A 356 13.55 -29.74 10.15
C TYR A 356 13.56 -30.26 11.59
N SER A 357 13.52 -29.33 12.54
CA SER A 357 13.40 -29.60 13.98
C SER A 357 11.97 -29.98 14.37
N LEU A 358 11.84 -30.82 15.41
CA LEU A 358 10.59 -31.22 16.05
C LEU A 358 10.50 -30.60 17.47
N PRO A 359 9.33 -30.08 17.90
CA PRO A 359 8.10 -29.93 17.10
C PRO A 359 8.26 -28.93 15.95
N TYR A 360 7.42 -29.06 14.92
CA TYR A 360 7.41 -28.14 13.80
C TYR A 360 6.78 -26.81 14.23
N VAL A 361 7.49 -25.69 14.02
CA VAL A 361 7.03 -24.36 14.46
C VAL A 361 6.79 -23.36 13.32
N PHE A 362 7.08 -23.74 12.08
CA PHE A 362 6.96 -22.85 10.93
C PHE A 362 5.51 -22.79 10.44
N ASP A 363 5.17 -21.67 9.77
CA ASP A 363 3.80 -21.39 9.34
C ASP A 363 3.39 -22.16 8.07
N ALA A 364 4.38 -22.52 7.25
CA ALA A 364 4.17 -23.16 5.96
C ALA A 364 4.87 -24.52 5.87
N PHE A 365 4.08 -25.57 5.58
CA PHE A 365 4.57 -26.94 5.39
C PHE A 365 4.29 -27.42 3.96
N LYS A 366 5.32 -27.91 3.28
CA LYS A 366 5.23 -28.59 1.99
C LYS A 366 5.23 -30.09 2.26
N TYR A 367 4.07 -30.72 2.18
CA TYR A 367 4.00 -32.17 2.27
C TYR A 367 4.56 -32.76 0.99
N ILE A 368 5.65 -33.50 1.16
CA ILE A 368 6.25 -34.33 0.13
C ILE A 368 6.09 -35.77 0.57
N LYS A 369 5.78 -36.65 -0.37
CA LYS A 369 5.82 -38.08 -0.09
C LYS A 369 7.29 -38.51 -0.05
N PRO A 370 7.80 -39.01 1.09
CA PRO A 370 9.20 -39.35 1.17
C PRO A 370 9.47 -40.64 0.37
N VAL A 371 10.45 -40.60 -0.54
CA VAL A 371 11.15 -41.79 -1.06
C VAL A 371 12.04 -42.37 0.04
N TYR A 372 12.62 -41.49 0.86
CA TYR A 372 13.41 -41.86 2.03
C TYR A 372 13.10 -40.88 3.18
N SER A 373 13.04 -41.41 4.40
CA SER A 373 12.73 -40.62 5.60
C SER A 373 13.48 -41.18 6.79
N LYS A 374 14.16 -40.30 7.53
CA LYS A 374 14.91 -40.65 8.74
C LYS A 374 14.75 -39.56 9.79
N SER A 375 14.95 -39.92 11.05
CA SER A 375 14.86 -38.98 12.16
C SER A 375 15.80 -39.36 13.29
N THR A 376 16.17 -38.35 14.08
CA THR A 376 16.88 -38.54 15.34
C THR A 376 15.97 -39.04 16.47
N TYR A 377 14.64 -38.97 16.29
CA TYR A 377 13.67 -39.44 17.27
C TYR A 377 13.24 -40.87 16.97
N ASN A 378 13.25 -41.75 17.98
CA ASN A 378 12.86 -43.14 17.81
C ASN A 378 11.32 -43.27 17.83
N PHE A 379 10.73 -43.41 16.64
CA PHE A 379 9.29 -43.39 16.38
C PHE A 379 8.46 -44.58 16.90
N GLN A 380 9.03 -45.45 17.72
CA GLN A 380 8.29 -46.58 18.29
C GLN A 380 7.25 -46.16 19.37
N ALA A 381 7.19 -44.88 19.75
CA ALA A 381 6.18 -44.31 20.65
C ALA A 381 5.07 -43.56 19.88
N ILE A 382 3.82 -43.91 20.17
CA ILE A 382 2.59 -43.68 19.40
C ILE A 382 1.98 -42.27 19.65
N GLU A 383 2.76 -41.20 19.59
CA GLU A 383 2.20 -39.83 19.73
C GLU A 383 2.07 -39.16 18.37
N CYS A 384 0.86 -38.71 18.02
CA CYS A 384 0.61 -37.92 16.81
C CYS A 384 1.48 -36.67 16.82
N GLU A 385 2.13 -36.38 15.70
CA GLU A 385 2.84 -35.13 15.54
C GLU A 385 1.82 -34.03 15.28
N SER A 386 1.72 -33.12 16.23
CA SER A 386 0.91 -31.92 16.05
C SER A 386 1.70 -30.91 15.22
N TYR A 387 1.15 -30.56 14.06
CA TYR A 387 1.58 -29.45 13.21
C TYR A 387 0.68 -28.23 13.41
N ASP A 388 0.28 -27.96 14.66
CA ASP A 388 -0.70 -26.92 15.01
C ASP A 388 -0.26 -25.50 14.62
N THR A 389 1.04 -25.25 14.41
CA THR A 389 1.55 -23.94 13.95
C THR A 389 1.36 -23.71 12.46
N VAL A 390 1.15 -24.78 11.67
CA VAL A 390 1.05 -24.70 10.21
C VAL A 390 -0.29 -24.11 9.81
N ARG A 391 -0.26 -22.95 9.15
CA ARG A 391 -1.44 -22.32 8.55
C ARG A 391 -1.48 -22.49 7.04
N ILE A 392 -0.33 -22.74 6.40
CA ILE A 392 -0.22 -22.95 4.95
C ILE A 392 0.26 -24.38 4.71
N LEU A 393 -0.57 -25.20 4.09
CA LEU A 393 -0.22 -26.57 3.69
C LEU A 393 -0.19 -26.66 2.18
N CYS A 394 0.97 -27.04 1.64
CA CYS A 394 1.12 -27.36 0.23
C CYS A 394 1.22 -28.87 0.05
N LEU A 395 0.22 -29.46 -0.60
CA LEU A 395 0.17 -30.87 -0.94
C LEU A 395 0.59 -31.03 -2.40
N VAL A 396 1.88 -31.36 -2.60
CA VAL A 396 2.49 -31.40 -3.93
C VAL A 396 2.12 -32.68 -4.66
N PRO A 397 1.88 -32.61 -5.98
CA PRO A 397 1.65 -33.78 -6.82
C PRO A 397 2.82 -34.80 -6.79
N ASP A 398 2.52 -36.11 -6.71
CA ASP A 398 3.43 -37.21 -7.10
C ASP A 398 2.94 -37.70 -8.48
N ASP A 399 3.79 -37.59 -9.51
CA ASP A 399 3.33 -37.48 -10.89
C ASP A 399 2.73 -38.74 -11.51
N ASP A 400 2.77 -39.93 -10.89
CA ASP A 400 2.27 -41.14 -11.59
C ASP A 400 1.69 -42.28 -10.75
N LYS A 401 1.63 -42.21 -9.41
CA LYS A 401 1.11 -43.34 -8.61
C LYS A 401 0.20 -42.90 -7.45
N PRO A 402 -1.12 -43.21 -7.49
CA PRO A 402 -1.93 -43.16 -6.28
C PRO A 402 -1.32 -44.14 -5.30
N THR A 403 -0.87 -43.63 -4.16
CA THR A 403 -0.15 -44.46 -3.19
C THR A 403 -0.96 -44.62 -1.92
N ASP A 404 -1.07 -45.89 -1.50
CA ASP A 404 -1.97 -46.33 -0.43
C ASP A 404 -1.38 -46.13 0.97
N GLU A 405 -0.10 -45.76 1.09
CA GLU A 405 0.61 -45.60 2.37
C GLU A 405 0.78 -44.12 2.72
N ILE A 406 0.03 -43.67 3.72
CA ILE A 406 0.14 -42.33 4.29
C ILE A 406 0.52 -42.43 5.75
N ASP A 407 1.34 -41.48 6.18
CA ASP A 407 1.63 -41.30 7.58
C ASP A 407 0.41 -40.68 8.30
N GLU A 408 -0.47 -41.55 8.82
CA GLU A 408 -1.67 -41.15 9.58
C GLU A 408 -1.37 -40.33 10.85
N ARG A 409 -0.08 -40.22 11.24
CA ARG A 409 0.36 -39.48 12.43
C ARG A 409 0.46 -37.98 12.21
N ILE A 410 0.45 -37.50 10.97
CA ILE A 410 0.58 -36.08 10.62
C ILE A 410 -0.82 -35.45 10.58
N GLN A 411 -1.07 -34.49 11.46
CA GLN A 411 -2.33 -33.75 11.49
C GLN A 411 -2.10 -32.23 11.53
N PHE A 412 -2.91 -31.51 10.75
CA PHE A 412 -2.93 -30.07 10.64
C PHE A 412 -4.30 -29.54 11.10
N SER A 413 -4.34 -28.88 12.25
CA SER A 413 -5.61 -28.47 12.88
C SER A 413 -6.01 -27.01 12.60
N ASN A 414 -5.05 -26.16 12.22
CA ASN A 414 -5.19 -24.70 12.14
C ASN A 414 -4.98 -24.13 10.72
N LEU A 415 -5.22 -24.94 9.69
CA LEU A 415 -5.01 -24.54 8.30
C LEU A 415 -5.91 -23.36 7.89
N ARG A 416 -5.28 -22.35 7.28
CA ARG A 416 -5.94 -21.19 6.65
C ARG A 416 -5.83 -21.24 5.14
N HIS A 417 -4.71 -21.75 4.61
CA HIS A 417 -4.45 -21.89 3.20
C HIS A 417 -4.05 -23.32 2.88
N LEU A 418 -4.75 -23.94 1.93
CA LEU A 418 -4.45 -25.27 1.43
C LEU A 418 -4.20 -25.23 -0.07
N VAL A 419 -3.04 -25.69 -0.50
CA VAL A 419 -2.69 -25.89 -1.91
C VAL A 419 -2.77 -27.38 -2.22
N ILE A 420 -3.57 -27.77 -3.23
CA ILE A 420 -3.75 -29.17 -3.63
C ILE A 420 -3.29 -29.41 -5.08
N GLY A 421 -2.35 -30.35 -5.21
CA GLY A 421 -1.85 -30.88 -6.47
C GLY A 421 -2.81 -31.83 -7.18
N TYR A 422 -3.26 -32.90 -6.52
CA TYR A 422 -4.03 -34.01 -7.14
C TYR A 422 -5.16 -34.55 -6.23
N THR A 423 -5.78 -35.68 -6.60
CA THR A 423 -6.79 -36.40 -5.82
C THR A 423 -6.25 -36.83 -4.45
N PHE A 424 -6.65 -36.13 -3.39
CA PHE A 424 -6.34 -36.55 -2.02
C PHE A 424 -7.51 -37.33 -1.40
N LYS A 425 -7.45 -38.66 -1.51
CA LYS A 425 -8.37 -39.58 -0.81
C LYS A 425 -8.29 -39.47 0.72
N TYR A 426 -7.21 -38.86 1.23
CA TYR A 426 -6.83 -38.87 2.64
C TYR A 426 -6.77 -37.48 3.27
N LEU A 427 -7.37 -36.48 2.63
CA LEU A 427 -7.44 -35.12 3.16
C LEU A 427 -8.11 -35.09 4.54
N ASP A 428 -9.02 -36.04 4.80
CA ASP A 428 -9.71 -36.22 6.07
C ASP A 428 -8.78 -36.62 7.22
N ILE A 429 -7.68 -37.32 6.90
CA ILE A 429 -6.66 -37.77 7.86
C ILE A 429 -5.74 -36.60 8.22
N PHE A 430 -5.20 -35.91 7.21
CA PHE A 430 -4.30 -34.77 7.42
C PHE A 430 -5.01 -33.59 8.06
N CYS A 431 -6.23 -33.30 7.61
CA CYS A 431 -6.94 -32.07 7.93
C CYS A 431 -8.31 -32.41 8.52
N PRO A 432 -8.36 -32.95 9.75
CA PRO A 432 -9.62 -33.35 10.37
C PRO A 432 -10.56 -32.15 10.57
N LYS A 433 -9.99 -30.95 10.76
CA LYS A 433 -10.71 -29.68 10.94
C LYS A 433 -10.34 -28.70 9.83
N LEU A 434 -11.35 -28.26 9.07
CA LEU A 434 -11.21 -27.24 8.01
C LEU A 434 -11.96 -25.94 8.35
N ASN A 435 -12.32 -25.75 9.63
CA ASN A 435 -13.11 -24.61 10.07
C ASN A 435 -12.39 -23.27 9.91
N PHE A 436 -11.06 -23.28 9.83
CA PHE A 436 -10.22 -22.09 9.66
C PHE A 436 -9.77 -21.87 8.21
N LEU A 437 -10.08 -22.78 7.29
CA LEU A 437 -9.65 -22.69 5.91
C LEU A 437 -10.35 -21.51 5.22
N THR A 438 -9.57 -20.54 4.76
CA THR A 438 -10.05 -19.34 4.05
C THR A 438 -9.67 -19.35 2.57
N ILE A 439 -8.56 -20.02 2.20
CA ILE A 439 -8.05 -20.09 0.82
C ILE A 439 -7.81 -21.55 0.41
N LEU A 440 -8.31 -21.91 -0.76
CA LEU A 440 -8.05 -23.19 -1.42
C LEU A 440 -7.42 -22.93 -2.79
N ASP A 441 -6.17 -23.31 -2.98
CA ASP A 441 -5.48 -23.28 -4.27
C ASP A 441 -5.47 -24.68 -4.88
N ILE A 442 -6.04 -24.81 -6.07
CA ILE A 442 -6.16 -26.05 -6.82
C ILE A 442 -5.24 -25.98 -8.02
N GLN A 443 -4.15 -26.73 -7.96
CA GLN A 443 -3.16 -26.78 -9.03
C GLN A 443 -3.59 -27.67 -10.19
N TYR A 444 -4.26 -28.80 -9.91
CA TYR A 444 -4.83 -29.67 -10.94
C TYR A 444 -6.12 -30.30 -10.42
N LEU A 445 -7.11 -30.39 -11.31
CA LEU A 445 -8.41 -30.98 -11.05
C LEU A 445 -8.60 -32.05 -12.13
N ASP A 446 -8.94 -33.28 -11.76
CA ASP A 446 -9.44 -34.30 -12.71
C ASP A 446 -10.93 -34.59 -12.45
N GLY A 447 -11.53 -35.50 -13.24
CA GLY A 447 -12.94 -35.88 -13.07
C GLY A 447 -13.27 -36.53 -11.71
N GLN A 448 -12.32 -37.26 -11.12
CA GLN A 448 -12.45 -37.89 -9.80
C GLN A 448 -12.19 -36.89 -8.66
N VAL A 449 -11.35 -35.86 -8.86
CA VAL A 449 -11.09 -34.79 -7.89
C VAL A 449 -12.37 -34.02 -7.53
N ARG A 450 -13.33 -33.91 -8.45
CA ARG A 450 -14.54 -33.09 -8.26
C ARG A 450 -15.34 -33.45 -6.99
N SER A 451 -15.57 -34.73 -6.71
CA SER A 451 -16.34 -35.13 -5.52
C SER A 451 -15.59 -34.83 -4.22
N HIS A 452 -14.26 -35.00 -4.23
CA HIS A 452 -13.40 -34.67 -3.09
C HIS A 452 -13.38 -33.16 -2.83
N VAL A 453 -13.22 -32.34 -3.88
CA VAL A 453 -13.27 -30.88 -3.74
C VAL A 453 -14.64 -30.45 -3.24
N GLN A 454 -15.74 -30.97 -3.78
CA GLN A 454 -17.08 -30.64 -3.26
C GLN A 454 -17.25 -31.02 -1.78
N THR A 455 -16.70 -32.17 -1.36
CA THR A 455 -16.70 -32.60 0.05
C THR A 455 -15.91 -31.63 0.93
N LEU A 456 -14.75 -31.17 0.45
CA LEU A 456 -13.92 -30.16 1.11
C LEU A 456 -14.68 -28.83 1.25
N LEU A 457 -15.29 -28.34 0.16
CA LEU A 457 -16.11 -27.11 0.16
C LEU A 457 -17.23 -27.18 1.21
N ASN A 458 -17.89 -28.34 1.32
CA ASN A 458 -18.96 -28.55 2.30
C ASN A 458 -18.45 -28.54 3.76
N ARG A 459 -17.18 -28.88 4.00
CA ARG A 459 -16.55 -28.95 5.33
C ARG A 459 -15.80 -27.68 5.73
N ALA A 460 -15.61 -26.75 4.80
CA ALA A 460 -14.87 -25.51 5.01
C ALA A 460 -15.85 -24.30 4.99
N PRO A 461 -16.65 -24.08 6.05
CA PRO A 461 -17.69 -23.04 6.07
C PRO A 461 -17.14 -21.61 6.00
N ARG A 462 -15.84 -21.41 6.25
CA ARG A 462 -15.15 -20.12 6.17
C ARG A 462 -14.32 -19.95 4.90
N LEU A 463 -14.41 -20.87 3.94
CA LEU A 463 -13.64 -20.79 2.70
C LEU A 463 -14.16 -19.64 1.84
N GLN A 464 -13.35 -18.61 1.64
CA GLN A 464 -13.71 -17.40 0.91
C GLN A 464 -13.15 -17.38 -0.52
N THR A 465 -11.95 -17.94 -0.71
CA THR A 465 -11.21 -17.85 -1.97
C THR A 465 -10.89 -19.22 -2.53
N ILE A 466 -11.13 -19.41 -3.83
CA ILE A 466 -10.63 -20.56 -4.60
C ILE A 466 -9.75 -20.05 -5.76
N ILE A 467 -8.58 -20.65 -5.92
CA ILE A 467 -7.65 -20.40 -7.02
C ILE A 467 -7.56 -21.67 -7.87
N PHE A 468 -7.68 -21.53 -9.19
CA PHE A 468 -7.53 -22.62 -10.17
C PHE A 468 -6.32 -22.31 -11.06
N ASN A 469 -5.23 -23.04 -10.91
CA ASN A 469 -3.99 -22.80 -11.67
C ASN A 469 -3.88 -23.62 -12.97
N LYS A 470 -4.69 -24.67 -13.16
CA LYS A 470 -4.75 -25.42 -14.44
C LYS A 470 -6.20 -25.74 -14.83
N ASN A 471 -6.41 -25.80 -16.14
CA ASN A 471 -7.74 -25.97 -16.71
C ASN A 471 -8.29 -27.36 -16.47
N ASN A 472 -9.39 -27.43 -15.71
CA ASN A 472 -10.35 -28.50 -15.92
C ASN A 472 -11.78 -27.98 -15.80
N TRP A 473 -12.54 -28.15 -16.88
CA TRP A 473 -13.97 -27.85 -16.98
C TRP A 473 -14.83 -28.52 -15.89
N SER A 474 -14.31 -29.41 -15.05
CA SER A 474 -15.10 -30.03 -13.99
C SER A 474 -15.50 -29.07 -12.85
N PHE A 475 -14.91 -27.87 -12.73
CA PHE A 475 -15.26 -26.92 -11.64
C PHE A 475 -16.61 -26.21 -11.81
N PHE A 476 -17.22 -26.15 -13.01
CA PHE A 476 -18.53 -25.46 -13.21
C PHE A 476 -19.64 -25.98 -12.32
N PHE A 477 -19.51 -27.21 -11.86
CA PHE A 477 -20.53 -27.87 -11.10
C PHE A 477 -20.24 -27.91 -9.59
N LEU A 478 -19.18 -27.24 -9.15
CA LEU A 478 -18.93 -27.03 -7.74
C LEU A 478 -19.96 -26.03 -7.20
N ALA A 479 -20.26 -26.17 -5.92
CA ALA A 479 -21.13 -25.29 -5.16
C ALA A 479 -20.48 -24.99 -3.81
N SER A 480 -20.48 -23.73 -3.41
CA SER A 480 -20.15 -23.34 -2.05
C SER A 480 -20.92 -22.08 -1.70
N ASN A 481 -21.44 -22.03 -0.46
CA ASN A 481 -22.15 -20.87 0.06
C ASN A 481 -21.22 -19.83 0.68
N SER A 482 -19.96 -20.18 0.95
CA SER A 482 -18.99 -19.31 1.62
C SER A 482 -18.05 -18.63 0.63
N VAL A 483 -17.84 -19.21 -0.55
CA VAL A 483 -16.87 -18.70 -1.53
C VAL A 483 -17.39 -17.41 -2.14
N ARG A 484 -16.52 -16.39 -2.16
CA ARG A 484 -16.78 -15.06 -2.70
C ARG A 484 -15.75 -14.63 -3.74
N ARG A 485 -14.57 -15.25 -3.74
CA ARG A 485 -13.51 -14.96 -4.71
C ARG A 485 -13.13 -16.20 -5.49
N LEU A 486 -13.06 -16.04 -6.81
CA LEU A 486 -12.61 -17.06 -7.75
C LEU A 486 -11.47 -16.49 -8.60
N SER A 487 -10.35 -17.18 -8.63
CA SER A 487 -9.22 -16.84 -9.49
C SER A 487 -8.91 -17.98 -10.44
N ILE A 488 -8.93 -17.72 -11.74
CA ILE A 488 -8.69 -18.69 -12.80
C ILE A 488 -7.41 -18.30 -13.53
N ARG A 489 -6.31 -18.95 -13.15
CA ARG A 489 -4.93 -18.69 -13.60
C ARG A 489 -4.39 -19.84 -14.46
N ASP A 490 -5.23 -20.41 -15.31
CA ASP A 490 -4.89 -21.55 -16.16
C ASP A 490 -4.18 -21.18 -17.47
N GLY A 491 -3.93 -19.88 -17.70
CA GLY A 491 -3.33 -19.35 -18.91
C GLY A 491 -4.23 -19.42 -20.16
N ILE A 492 -5.50 -19.81 -20.03
CA ILE A 492 -6.41 -19.99 -21.16
C ILE A 492 -7.39 -18.83 -21.26
N TYR A 493 -7.62 -18.36 -22.48
CA TYR A 493 -8.58 -17.32 -22.77
C TYR A 493 -9.96 -17.90 -23.05
N TYR A 494 -10.92 -17.56 -22.20
CA TYR A 494 -12.27 -18.12 -22.22
C TYR A 494 -13.13 -17.45 -23.32
N ASN A 495 -13.72 -18.28 -24.18
CA ASN A 495 -14.64 -17.83 -25.23
C ASN A 495 -16.05 -17.57 -24.66
N ILE A 496 -16.95 -17.03 -25.49
CA ILE A 496 -18.31 -16.66 -25.07
C ILE A 496 -19.09 -17.87 -24.52
N GLN A 497 -19.08 -19.02 -25.21
CA GLN A 497 -19.82 -20.21 -24.76
C GLN A 497 -19.32 -20.71 -23.40
N GLN A 498 -18.02 -20.65 -23.17
CA GLN A 498 -17.39 -21.00 -21.90
C GLN A 498 -17.78 -20.01 -20.80
N CYS A 499 -17.85 -18.72 -21.11
CA CYS A 499 -18.36 -17.70 -20.19
C CYS A 499 -19.84 -17.91 -19.84
N GLU A 500 -20.67 -18.36 -20.79
CA GLU A 500 -22.07 -18.71 -20.51
C GLU A 500 -22.17 -19.90 -19.55
N GLN A 501 -21.31 -20.90 -19.71
CA GLN A 501 -21.21 -22.02 -18.77
C GLN A 501 -20.76 -21.56 -17.38
N LEU A 502 -19.75 -20.68 -17.28
CA LEU A 502 -19.34 -20.04 -16.02
C LEU A 502 -20.54 -19.36 -15.35
N CYS A 503 -21.28 -18.55 -16.09
CA CYS A 503 -22.44 -17.83 -15.57
C CYS A 503 -23.55 -18.76 -15.06
N SER A 504 -23.67 -19.98 -15.58
CA SER A 504 -24.67 -20.96 -15.10
C SER A 504 -24.25 -21.71 -13.84
N SER A 505 -22.99 -21.60 -13.42
CA SER A 505 -22.48 -22.27 -12.22
C SER A 505 -22.97 -21.60 -10.95
N SER A 506 -23.41 -22.41 -9.98
CA SER A 506 -23.81 -21.92 -8.66
C SER A 506 -22.68 -21.21 -7.91
N LEU A 507 -21.44 -21.67 -8.10
CA LEU A 507 -20.25 -21.08 -7.48
C LEU A 507 -19.99 -19.67 -8.03
N PHE A 508 -20.16 -19.48 -9.34
CA PHE A 508 -19.95 -18.18 -9.99
C PHE A 508 -21.07 -17.20 -9.69
N GLN A 509 -22.31 -17.65 -9.56
CA GLN A 509 -23.45 -16.76 -9.25
C GLN A 509 -23.29 -16.03 -7.92
N GLN A 510 -22.60 -16.62 -6.93
CA GLN A 510 -22.30 -16.00 -5.65
C GLN A 510 -20.96 -15.25 -5.61
N CYS A 511 -20.18 -15.33 -6.69
CA CYS A 511 -18.87 -14.74 -6.79
C CYS A 511 -18.96 -13.20 -6.76
N GLN A 512 -18.16 -12.60 -5.89
CA GLN A 512 -18.00 -11.15 -5.76
C GLN A 512 -16.73 -10.67 -6.44
N VAL A 513 -15.66 -11.47 -6.46
CA VAL A 513 -14.41 -11.14 -7.14
C VAL A 513 -14.00 -12.26 -8.08
N LEU A 514 -13.96 -11.97 -9.37
CA LEU A 514 -13.57 -12.92 -10.41
C LEU A 514 -12.29 -12.46 -11.12
N GLU A 515 -11.27 -13.31 -11.13
CA GLU A 515 -10.06 -13.15 -11.94
C GLU A 515 -10.08 -14.20 -13.07
N ILE A 516 -10.08 -13.76 -14.34
CA ILE A 516 -10.24 -14.65 -15.50
C ILE A 516 -9.65 -14.07 -16.80
N ASN A 517 -9.07 -14.91 -17.64
CA ASN A 517 -8.63 -14.52 -18.98
C ASN A 517 -9.74 -14.72 -20.04
N LEU A 518 -9.96 -13.75 -20.93
CA LEU A 518 -11.11 -13.73 -21.85
C LEU A 518 -10.69 -13.59 -23.31
N GLN A 519 -11.29 -14.35 -24.22
CA GLN A 519 -10.95 -14.25 -25.64
C GLN A 519 -11.47 -12.94 -26.27
N LYS A 520 -12.63 -12.46 -25.82
CA LYS A 520 -13.34 -11.31 -26.40
C LYS A 520 -13.78 -10.32 -25.33
N LYS A 521 -13.66 -9.03 -25.63
CA LYS A 521 -14.16 -7.93 -24.77
C LYS A 521 -15.68 -7.95 -24.55
N THR A 522 -16.45 -8.54 -25.47
CA THR A 522 -17.90 -8.70 -25.28
C THR A 522 -18.23 -9.65 -24.13
N SER A 523 -17.38 -10.66 -23.89
CA SER A 523 -17.53 -11.59 -22.76
C SER A 523 -17.48 -10.88 -21.41
N VAL A 524 -16.75 -9.77 -21.30
CA VAL A 524 -16.69 -8.94 -20.08
C VAL A 524 -18.07 -8.38 -19.75
N VAL A 525 -18.76 -7.81 -20.74
CA VAL A 525 -20.10 -7.24 -20.58
C VAL A 525 -21.09 -8.34 -20.22
N ASP A 526 -20.98 -9.51 -20.87
CA ASP A 526 -21.84 -10.66 -20.57
C ASP A 526 -21.65 -11.17 -19.13
N LEU A 527 -20.40 -11.29 -18.66
CA LEU A 527 -20.10 -11.71 -17.29
C LEU A 527 -20.66 -10.72 -16.26
N ILE A 528 -20.43 -9.43 -16.47
CA ILE A 528 -20.93 -8.36 -15.58
C ILE A 528 -22.46 -8.37 -15.49
N ASN A 529 -23.15 -8.61 -16.60
CA ASN A 529 -24.62 -8.61 -16.62
C ASN A 529 -25.23 -9.89 -16.04
N ARG A 530 -24.52 -11.03 -16.12
CA ARG A 530 -25.06 -12.33 -15.72
C ARG A 530 -24.65 -12.78 -14.32
N ILE A 531 -23.53 -12.28 -13.78
CA ILE A 531 -23.06 -12.59 -12.43
C ILE A 531 -23.51 -11.47 -11.48
N THR A 532 -24.68 -11.66 -10.86
CA THR A 532 -25.37 -10.59 -10.11
C THR A 532 -24.63 -10.11 -8.87
N CYS A 533 -23.84 -10.97 -8.23
CA CYS A 533 -23.05 -10.63 -7.05
C CYS A 533 -21.68 -10.02 -7.36
N LEU A 534 -21.28 -9.97 -8.64
CA LEU A 534 -19.94 -9.54 -9.03
C LEU A 534 -19.71 -8.07 -8.65
N ARG A 535 -18.64 -7.82 -7.89
CA ARG A 535 -18.15 -6.50 -7.47
C ARG A 535 -16.87 -6.13 -8.21
N THR A 536 -15.95 -7.08 -8.35
CA THR A 536 -14.67 -6.86 -9.03
C THR A 536 -14.46 -7.93 -10.08
N LEU A 537 -14.09 -7.51 -11.29
CA LEU A 537 -13.67 -8.37 -12.39
C LEU A 537 -12.25 -8.00 -12.80
N ILE A 538 -11.32 -8.92 -12.60
CA ILE A 538 -9.93 -8.82 -13.04
C ILE A 538 -9.80 -9.71 -14.28
N PHE A 539 -9.32 -9.16 -15.38
CA PHE A 539 -9.22 -9.94 -16.61
C PHE A 539 -8.09 -9.49 -17.53
N GLN A 540 -7.53 -10.45 -18.25
CA GLN A 540 -6.76 -10.21 -19.45
C GLN A 540 -7.60 -10.58 -20.66
N CYS A 541 -7.41 -9.93 -21.81
CA CYS A 541 -8.19 -10.27 -23.00
C CYS A 541 -7.33 -10.42 -24.26
N GLN A 542 -7.56 -11.52 -24.99
CA GLN A 542 -6.69 -11.97 -26.09
C GLN A 542 -6.81 -11.18 -27.39
N CYS A 543 -7.87 -10.37 -27.55
CA CYS A 543 -8.22 -9.78 -28.86
C CYS A 543 -7.02 -9.17 -29.61
N GLU A 544 -6.83 -9.57 -30.87
CA GLU A 544 -5.68 -9.19 -31.73
C GLU A 544 -5.51 -7.67 -31.96
N GLN A 545 -6.50 -6.86 -31.58
CA GLN A 545 -6.50 -5.40 -31.72
C GLN A 545 -5.76 -4.64 -30.60
N TRP A 546 -5.10 -5.33 -29.66
CA TRP A 546 -4.45 -4.68 -28.50
C TRP A 546 -3.09 -4.05 -28.82
N LYS A 547 -2.67 -4.08 -30.09
CA LYS A 547 -1.67 -3.15 -30.62
C LYS A 547 -2.22 -1.71 -30.78
N GLU A 548 -3.53 -1.50 -30.69
CA GLU A 548 -4.12 -0.17 -30.62
C GLU A 548 -4.06 0.40 -29.19
N SER A 549 -4.02 1.73 -29.06
CA SER A 549 -3.74 2.40 -27.78
C SER A 549 -4.69 1.99 -26.65
N PRO A 550 -4.19 1.79 -25.41
CA PRO A 550 -4.98 1.40 -24.23
C PRO A 550 -6.24 2.25 -24.01
N THR A 551 -6.16 3.53 -24.37
CA THR A 551 -7.25 4.51 -24.30
C THR A 551 -8.50 4.12 -25.11
N LYS A 552 -8.36 3.40 -26.23
CA LYS A 552 -9.51 2.97 -27.04
C LYS A 552 -10.35 1.91 -26.35
N LEU A 553 -9.73 1.01 -25.58
CA LEU A 553 -10.44 -0.05 -24.89
C LEU A 553 -11.18 0.48 -23.66
N GLU A 554 -10.56 1.37 -22.89
CA GLU A 554 -11.25 2.09 -21.81
C GLU A 554 -12.43 2.89 -22.35
N THR A 555 -12.26 3.57 -23.48
CA THR A 555 -13.35 4.30 -24.14
C THR A 555 -14.47 3.37 -24.56
N TRP A 556 -14.14 2.18 -25.09
CA TRP A 556 -15.13 1.16 -25.42
C TRP A 556 -15.90 0.73 -24.16
N PHE A 557 -15.22 0.34 -23.08
CA PHE A 557 -15.92 -0.05 -21.87
C PHE A 557 -16.75 1.08 -21.26
N LYS A 558 -16.26 2.33 -21.25
CA LYS A 558 -17.03 3.51 -20.81
C LYS A 558 -18.29 3.74 -21.65
N HIS A 559 -18.32 3.29 -22.90
CA HIS A 559 -19.50 3.37 -23.76
C HIS A 559 -20.53 2.26 -23.49
N TYR A 560 -20.08 1.05 -23.14
CA TYR A 560 -20.94 -0.13 -22.99
C TYR A 560 -21.27 -0.49 -21.54
N LEU A 561 -20.49 -0.02 -20.57
CA LEU A 561 -20.72 -0.18 -19.15
C LEU A 561 -21.28 1.13 -18.57
N PRO A 562 -22.24 1.06 -17.63
CA PRO A 562 -22.71 2.24 -16.91
C PRO A 562 -21.56 3.01 -16.23
N SER A 563 -21.74 4.30 -15.97
CA SER A 563 -20.74 5.17 -15.31
C SER A 563 -20.35 4.73 -13.89
N ARG A 564 -21.02 3.73 -13.32
CA ARG A 564 -20.77 3.16 -11.99
C ARG A 564 -19.56 2.21 -11.92
N TYR A 565 -18.95 1.86 -13.06
CA TYR A 565 -17.79 0.99 -13.11
C TYR A 565 -16.52 1.81 -13.23
N LEU A 566 -15.57 1.60 -12.32
CA LEU A 566 -14.22 2.13 -12.44
C LEU A 566 -13.36 1.12 -13.19
N ILE A 567 -12.64 1.62 -14.19
CA ILE A 567 -11.75 0.82 -15.05
C ILE A 567 -10.34 1.28 -14.78
N LYS A 568 -9.47 0.38 -14.33
CA LYS A 568 -8.03 0.63 -14.27
C LYS A 568 -7.28 -0.52 -14.92
N ARG A 569 -6.07 -0.21 -15.35
CA ARG A 569 -5.12 -1.16 -15.91
C ARG A 569 -3.99 -1.34 -14.91
N ASP A 570 -3.56 -2.58 -14.70
CA ASP A 570 -2.34 -2.86 -13.93
C ASP A 570 -1.09 -2.75 -14.81
N GLU A 571 0.08 -2.77 -14.18
CA GLU A 571 1.39 -2.70 -14.84
C GLU A 571 1.66 -3.90 -15.76
N PHE A 572 1.03 -5.04 -15.45
CA PHE A 572 1.14 -6.29 -16.23
C PHE A 572 0.20 -6.33 -17.43
N GLY A 573 -0.57 -5.27 -17.66
CA GLY A 573 -1.48 -5.12 -18.79
C GLY A 573 -2.84 -5.77 -18.63
N SER A 574 -3.15 -6.33 -17.46
CA SER A 574 -4.50 -6.79 -17.09
C SER A 574 -5.41 -5.60 -16.81
N PHE A 575 -6.70 -5.79 -17.06
CA PHE A 575 -7.73 -4.81 -16.78
C PHE A 575 -8.49 -5.21 -15.51
N ARG A 576 -8.72 -4.23 -14.64
CA ARG A 576 -9.55 -4.36 -13.45
C ARG A 576 -10.78 -3.47 -13.61
N LEU A 577 -11.95 -4.10 -13.49
CA LEU A 577 -13.26 -3.46 -13.48
C LEU A 577 -13.88 -3.62 -12.10
N SER A 578 -14.12 -2.51 -11.41
CA SER A 578 -14.71 -2.50 -10.06
C SER A 578 -16.04 -1.76 -10.07
N LEU A 579 -17.07 -2.38 -9.49
CA LEU A 579 -18.41 -1.82 -9.28
C LEU A 579 -18.41 -0.96 -8.04
N HIS A 580 -18.64 0.34 -8.21
CA HIS A 580 -19.10 1.19 -7.12
C HIS A 580 -20.62 1.30 -7.22
N TYR A 581 -21.35 0.54 -6.41
CA TYR A 581 -22.77 0.82 -6.20
C TYR A 581 -22.91 2.16 -5.46
N GLY A 582 -23.64 3.12 -6.05
CA GLY A 582 -24.04 4.36 -5.38
C GLY A 582 -23.42 5.61 -6.01
N SER A 583 -24.27 6.34 -6.75
CA SER A 583 -24.22 7.71 -7.28
C SER A 583 -22.91 8.20 -7.91
N ASN A 584 -23.07 8.82 -9.09
CA ASN A 584 -22.10 9.68 -9.76
C ASN A 584 -20.99 10.14 -8.82
N ILE A 585 -19.79 9.55 -8.96
CA ILE A 585 -18.59 10.30 -8.66
C ILE A 585 -18.58 11.38 -9.74
N GLU A 586 -19.34 12.46 -9.51
CA GLU A 586 -18.86 13.76 -9.93
C GLU A 586 -17.49 13.83 -9.28
N VAL A 587 -16.46 13.72 -10.12
CA VAL A 587 -15.13 14.12 -9.74
C VAL A 587 -15.31 15.58 -9.32
N ILE A 588 -15.47 15.83 -8.02
CA ILE A 588 -15.23 17.14 -7.44
C ILE A 588 -13.74 17.30 -7.63
N GLN A 589 -13.40 17.85 -8.79
CA GLN A 589 -12.06 18.06 -9.25
C GLN A 589 -11.45 19.08 -8.30
N ASP A 590 -10.55 18.57 -7.47
CA ASP A 590 -9.68 19.32 -6.58
C ASP A 590 -10.38 20.28 -5.59
N PHE A 591 -9.71 20.51 -4.48
CA PHE A 591 -9.92 21.80 -3.83
C PHE A 591 -9.55 22.88 -4.86
N ILE A 592 -10.53 23.57 -5.45
CA ILE A 592 -10.37 25.00 -5.63
C ILE A 592 -10.31 25.55 -4.20
N GLN A 593 -9.14 25.44 -3.56
CA GLN A 593 -8.82 26.30 -2.43
C GLN A 593 -9.15 27.70 -2.92
N ILE A 594 -9.99 28.39 -2.16
CA ILE A 594 -10.55 29.70 -2.51
C ILE A 594 -9.38 30.63 -2.83
N THR A 595 -9.08 30.72 -4.12
CA THR A 595 -7.98 31.48 -4.70
C THR A 595 -8.57 32.36 -5.79
N ASN A 596 -7.87 33.45 -6.14
CA ASN A 596 -8.35 34.47 -7.08
C ASN A 596 -8.73 33.96 -8.50
N THR A 597 -8.56 32.67 -8.80
CA THR A 597 -8.95 31.99 -10.04
C THR A 597 -10.46 31.71 -10.15
N TYR A 598 -11.20 31.69 -9.04
CA TYR A 598 -12.64 31.42 -9.09
C TYR A 598 -13.40 32.48 -9.91
N LYS A 599 -12.93 33.75 -9.95
CA LYS A 599 -13.61 34.84 -10.70
C LYS A 599 -13.54 34.65 -12.20
N SER A 600 -12.38 34.29 -12.75
CA SER A 600 -12.22 33.94 -14.17
C SER A 600 -13.00 32.68 -14.55
N PHE A 601 -13.19 31.75 -13.61
CA PHE A 601 -14.05 30.61 -13.81
C PHE A 601 -15.53 31.02 -13.77
N ALA A 602 -15.95 31.78 -12.77
CA ALA A 602 -17.31 32.29 -12.58
C ALA A 602 -17.78 33.20 -13.72
N GLU A 603 -16.89 33.97 -14.35
CA GLU A 603 -17.17 34.77 -15.56
C GLU A 603 -17.68 33.90 -16.74
N ARG A 604 -17.33 32.60 -16.77
CA ARG A 604 -17.82 31.62 -17.77
C ARG A 604 -19.09 30.89 -17.35
N CYS A 605 -19.60 31.14 -16.14
CA CYS A 605 -20.69 30.40 -15.51
C CYS A 605 -21.98 31.22 -15.43
N ASN A 606 -23.08 30.66 -15.94
CA ASN A 606 -24.40 31.27 -15.87
C ASN A 606 -24.95 31.16 -14.45
N GLY A 607 -24.83 32.23 -13.65
CA GLY A 607 -25.35 32.29 -12.28
C GLY A 607 -24.52 33.11 -11.28
N PHE A 608 -23.42 33.72 -11.73
CA PHE A 608 -22.62 34.67 -10.96
C PHE A 608 -22.85 36.09 -11.49
N SER A 609 -22.86 37.08 -10.59
CA SER A 609 -22.94 38.49 -10.93
C SER A 609 -21.59 39.17 -10.74
N ASN A 610 -21.30 40.22 -11.50
CA ASN A 610 -20.06 41.01 -11.31
C ASN A 610 -19.98 41.69 -9.92
N GLN A 611 -21.05 41.65 -9.14
CA GLN A 611 -21.17 42.33 -7.84
C GLN A 611 -21.10 41.36 -6.65
N THR A 612 -21.18 40.04 -6.88
CA THR A 612 -21.20 39.05 -5.81
C THR A 612 -20.28 37.88 -6.15
N ASP A 613 -19.32 37.63 -5.26
CA ASP A 613 -18.39 36.50 -5.38
C ASP A 613 -19.07 35.15 -5.03
N ILE A 614 -20.34 35.21 -4.66
CA ILE A 614 -21.17 34.12 -4.16
C ILE A 614 -22.30 33.91 -5.15
N GLY A 615 -22.53 32.65 -5.54
CA GLY A 615 -23.41 32.28 -6.64
C GLY A 615 -23.28 30.81 -7.01
N TYR A 616 -24.12 30.33 -7.91
CA TYR A 616 -23.93 29.00 -8.51
C TYR A 616 -24.40 29.01 -9.95
N GLY A 617 -23.70 28.30 -10.83
CA GLY A 617 -23.99 28.37 -12.26
C GLY A 617 -23.32 27.31 -13.11
N ASN A 618 -23.93 27.04 -14.25
CA ASN A 618 -23.36 26.14 -15.26
C ASN A 618 -22.30 26.88 -16.07
N CYS A 619 -21.10 26.32 -16.13
CA CYS A 619 -19.95 26.88 -16.79
C CYS A 619 -19.78 26.33 -18.20
N SER A 620 -19.46 27.24 -19.12
CA SER A 620 -19.11 26.91 -20.50
C SER A 620 -17.73 26.25 -20.50
N PRO A 621 -17.56 25.03 -21.05
CA PRO A 621 -16.25 24.41 -21.17
C PRO A 621 -15.38 25.20 -22.15
N LEU A 622 -14.09 25.33 -21.84
CA LEU A 622 -13.10 25.86 -22.79
C LEU A 622 -12.71 24.79 -23.80
N SER A 623 -12.18 25.23 -24.94
CA SER A 623 -11.82 24.36 -26.07
C SER A 623 -10.79 23.26 -25.75
N TYR A 624 -10.12 23.35 -24.61
CA TYR A 624 -9.13 22.39 -24.11
C TYR A 624 -9.60 21.62 -22.87
N GLU A 625 -10.79 21.91 -22.34
CA GLU A 625 -11.39 21.19 -21.23
C GLU A 625 -12.14 19.94 -21.76
N THR A 626 -11.90 18.76 -21.18
CA THR A 626 -12.44 17.47 -21.68
C THR A 626 -13.83 17.13 -21.14
N PHE A 627 -14.42 17.99 -20.31
CA PHE A 627 -15.72 17.80 -19.69
C PHE A 627 -16.81 18.62 -20.40
N ASN A 628 -18.02 18.06 -20.51
CA ASN A 628 -19.10 18.64 -21.31
C ASN A 628 -19.78 19.87 -20.65
N THR A 629 -19.76 19.96 -19.31
CA THR A 629 -20.28 21.09 -18.51
C THR A 629 -19.81 20.96 -17.07
N SER A 630 -19.44 22.06 -16.42
CA SER A 630 -19.10 22.08 -14.98
C SER A 630 -20.12 22.94 -14.23
N ILE A 631 -20.56 22.52 -13.04
CA ILE A 631 -21.38 23.37 -12.16
C ILE A 631 -20.44 23.98 -11.13
N LEU A 632 -20.29 25.31 -11.14
CA LEU A 632 -19.53 26.03 -10.11
C LEU A 632 -20.51 26.55 -9.07
N CYS A 633 -20.19 26.37 -7.79
CA CYS A 633 -20.99 26.90 -6.69
C CYS A 633 -20.05 27.50 -5.63
N ILE A 634 -20.24 28.78 -5.30
CA ILE A 634 -19.44 29.55 -4.33
C ILE A 634 -20.40 30.14 -3.31
N CYS A 635 -20.05 30.04 -2.04
CA CYS A 635 -20.98 30.25 -0.94
C CYS A 635 -20.61 31.29 0.09
N ALA A 636 -21.65 31.70 0.81
CA ALA A 636 -21.60 32.53 2.02
C ALA A 636 -20.96 31.88 3.23
N THR A 637 -21.06 30.55 3.31
CA THR A 637 -20.72 29.77 4.50
C THR A 637 -19.81 28.60 4.15
N ASN A 638 -19.14 28.07 5.17
CA ASN A 638 -18.37 26.83 5.13
C ASN A 638 -19.23 25.56 4.88
N LEU A 639 -20.56 25.67 4.84
CA LEU A 639 -21.50 24.56 4.60
C LEU A 639 -21.54 24.09 3.14
N CYS A 640 -20.82 24.76 2.24
CA CYS A 640 -20.87 24.45 0.80
C CYS A 640 -19.94 23.34 0.36
N ASN A 641 -19.31 22.68 1.32
CA ASN A 641 -18.46 21.52 1.11
C ASN A 641 -19.22 20.19 1.21
N HIS A 642 -20.55 20.23 1.40
CA HIS A 642 -21.38 19.04 1.60
C HIS A 642 -21.95 18.50 0.29
N ASP A 643 -22.68 19.33 -0.46
CA ASP A 643 -23.29 18.97 -1.74
C ASP A 643 -23.78 20.25 -2.46
N LEU A 644 -24.14 20.11 -3.74
CA LEU A 644 -24.60 21.21 -4.58
C LEU A 644 -25.89 21.87 -4.06
N ASP A 645 -26.80 21.13 -3.42
CA ASP A 645 -28.07 21.64 -2.91
C ASP A 645 -27.87 22.41 -1.60
N SER A 646 -27.01 21.94 -0.71
CA SER A 646 -26.51 22.70 0.46
C SER A 646 -25.84 24.01 0.03
N CYS A 647 -25.08 23.95 -1.06
CA CYS A 647 -24.44 25.11 -1.65
C CYS A 647 -25.46 26.12 -2.20
N ARG A 648 -26.44 25.66 -2.99
CA ARG A 648 -27.57 26.46 -3.47
C ARG A 648 -28.35 27.11 -2.33
N PHE A 649 -28.62 26.36 -1.27
CA PHE A 649 -29.35 26.84 -0.10
C PHE A 649 -28.59 27.95 0.62
N SER A 650 -27.26 27.83 0.77
CA SER A 650 -26.43 28.89 1.35
C SER A 650 -26.42 30.17 0.50
N VAL A 651 -26.38 30.05 -0.83
CA VAL A 651 -26.45 31.20 -1.75
C VAL A 651 -27.83 31.87 -1.70
N GLN A 652 -28.90 31.08 -1.67
CA GLN A 652 -30.28 31.56 -1.59
C GLN A 652 -30.59 32.25 -0.26
N ASN A 653 -30.08 31.74 0.86
CA ASN A 653 -30.27 32.38 2.16
C ASN A 653 -29.54 33.72 2.25
N GLN A 654 -28.34 33.83 1.69
CA GLN A 654 -27.60 35.10 1.72
C GLN A 654 -28.22 36.16 0.80
N THR A 655 -28.83 35.76 -0.31
CA THR A 655 -29.57 36.69 -1.19
C THR A 655 -30.91 37.14 -0.57
N GLN A 656 -31.46 36.38 0.39
CA GLN A 656 -32.69 36.73 1.12
C GLN A 656 -32.43 37.49 2.42
N SER A 657 -31.29 37.26 3.09
CA SER A 657 -30.87 38.06 4.24
C SER A 657 -30.23 39.35 3.75
N ASN A 658 -30.82 40.53 4.03
CA ASN A 658 -30.25 41.85 3.73
C ASN A 658 -28.90 42.17 4.42
N SER A 659 -28.12 41.15 4.83
CA SER A 659 -26.76 41.28 5.34
C SER A 659 -25.78 41.60 4.20
N ALA A 660 -24.80 42.47 4.46
CA ALA A 660 -23.74 42.77 3.51
C ALA A 660 -23.04 41.47 3.03
N PRO A 661 -22.80 41.30 1.72
CA PRO A 661 -22.15 40.10 1.20
C PRO A 661 -20.76 39.95 1.81
N VAL A 662 -20.39 38.72 2.17
CA VAL A 662 -19.04 38.38 2.63
C VAL A 662 -18.08 38.69 1.48
N SER A 663 -17.26 39.73 1.63
CA SER A 663 -16.22 40.06 0.66
C SER A 663 -15.03 39.14 0.88
N LEU A 664 -14.66 38.36 -0.14
CA LEU A 664 -13.41 37.60 -0.14
C LEU A 664 -12.20 38.56 -0.06
N PRO A 665 -11.00 38.08 0.36
CA PRO A 665 -9.81 38.92 0.51
C PRO A 665 -9.52 39.76 -0.73
N ALA A 666 -8.92 40.94 -0.54
CA ALA A 666 -8.61 41.86 -1.63
C ALA A 666 -7.73 41.17 -2.70
N LEU A 667 -8.19 41.25 -3.95
CA LEU A 667 -7.53 40.68 -5.12
C LEU A 667 -6.09 41.21 -5.26
N LEU A 668 -5.18 40.32 -5.64
CA LEU A 668 -3.87 40.72 -6.15
C LEU A 668 -4.06 41.62 -7.39
N PRO A 669 -3.22 42.64 -7.60
CA PRO A 669 -3.32 43.49 -8.78
C PRO A 669 -3.15 42.63 -10.06
N ARG A 670 -4.11 42.76 -11.00
CA ARG A 670 -3.99 42.16 -12.32
C ARG A 670 -2.85 42.86 -13.07
N LEU A 671 -1.76 42.14 -13.34
CA LEU A 671 -0.70 42.61 -14.21
C LEU A 671 -1.14 42.33 -15.65
N GLN A 672 -1.70 43.34 -16.32
CA GLN A 672 -2.19 43.22 -17.71
C GLN A 672 -1.26 43.90 -18.71
N THR A 673 -0.35 44.73 -18.23
CA THR A 673 0.64 45.40 -19.07
C THR A 673 1.76 44.41 -19.39
N SER A 674 1.88 44.07 -20.67
CA SER A 674 3.02 43.30 -21.17
C SER A 674 4.32 44.06 -20.91
N ILE A 675 5.33 43.36 -20.42
CA ILE A 675 6.67 43.86 -20.13
C ILE A 675 7.72 43.03 -20.89
N SER A 676 8.85 43.65 -21.19
CA SER A 676 9.99 43.01 -21.82
C SER A 676 11.04 42.62 -20.78
N CYS A 677 11.31 41.32 -20.65
CA CYS A 677 12.44 40.86 -19.84
C CYS A 677 13.75 41.09 -20.62
N VAL A 678 14.36 42.25 -20.44
CA VAL A 678 15.65 42.57 -21.07
C VAL A 678 16.78 42.03 -20.21
N ASN A 679 17.55 41.09 -20.73
CA ASN A 679 18.78 40.61 -20.10
C ASN A 679 19.97 41.39 -20.68
N SER A 680 20.41 42.48 -20.02
CA SER A 680 21.51 43.31 -20.51
C SER A 680 22.91 42.70 -20.34
N LEU A 681 23.03 41.52 -19.73
CA LEU A 681 24.31 40.86 -19.44
C LEU A 681 24.85 39.99 -20.58
N PHE A 682 24.08 39.76 -21.64
CA PHE A 682 24.51 38.97 -22.80
C PHE A 682 24.60 39.85 -24.04
N SER A 683 25.82 40.31 -24.36
CA SER A 683 26.10 40.98 -25.62
C SER A 683 25.82 40.05 -26.80
N GLN A 684 25.19 40.62 -27.83
CA GLN A 684 24.62 40.10 -29.09
C GLN A 684 25.31 38.95 -29.89
N THR A 685 26.32 38.25 -29.39
CA THR A 685 27.09 37.28 -30.19
C THR A 685 26.99 35.82 -29.78
N ASP A 686 26.45 35.48 -28.61
CA ASP A 686 26.25 34.08 -28.23
C ASP A 686 24.79 33.67 -28.38
N THR A 687 24.55 32.79 -29.34
CA THR A 687 23.25 32.17 -29.57
C THR A 687 22.86 31.32 -28.36
N VAL A 688 21.70 31.69 -27.79
CA VAL A 688 20.86 30.98 -26.80
C VAL A 688 21.16 31.28 -25.31
N ASN A 689 20.26 32.05 -24.66
CA ASN A 689 19.51 31.69 -23.43
C ASN A 689 18.93 32.92 -22.67
N THR A 690 18.02 33.68 -23.28
CA THR A 690 16.82 34.05 -22.52
C THR A 690 15.87 32.86 -22.68
N THR A 691 15.94 31.90 -21.78
CA THR A 691 15.07 30.72 -21.81
C THR A 691 13.68 31.17 -21.35
N TYR A 692 12.86 31.60 -22.30
CA TYR A 692 11.41 31.51 -22.11
C TYR A 692 11.12 30.03 -21.89
N TYR A 693 10.72 29.68 -20.67
CA TYR A 693 10.55 28.29 -20.24
C TYR A 693 9.32 27.70 -20.94
N CYS A 694 9.47 27.22 -22.17
CA CYS A 694 8.43 26.53 -22.92
C CYS A 694 8.26 25.06 -22.48
N ALA A 695 8.53 24.74 -21.21
CA ALA A 695 8.71 23.37 -20.72
C ALA A 695 7.55 22.86 -19.84
N ASN A 696 6.41 23.55 -19.80
CA ASN A 696 5.22 23.02 -19.12
C ASN A 696 4.33 22.26 -20.12
N SER A 697 3.94 21.04 -19.73
CA SER A 697 3.01 20.14 -20.44
C SER A 697 1.61 20.74 -20.74
N HIS A 698 1.38 21.97 -20.30
CA HIS A 698 0.14 22.72 -20.43
C HIS A 698 0.21 23.82 -21.50
N SER A 699 1.38 24.04 -22.13
CA SER A 699 1.53 25.01 -23.21
C SER A 699 1.10 24.39 -24.55
N PRO A 700 0.08 24.93 -25.25
CA PRO A 700 -0.50 24.31 -26.46
C PRO A 700 0.35 24.48 -27.73
N TYR A 701 1.55 25.05 -27.63
CA TYR A 701 2.36 25.40 -28.79
C TYR A 701 3.29 24.25 -29.20
N ILE A 702 2.99 23.64 -30.35
CA ILE A 702 3.74 22.51 -30.93
C ILE A 702 5.16 22.93 -31.40
N ASN A 703 5.45 24.24 -31.52
CA ASN A 703 6.75 24.75 -31.96
C ASN A 703 7.28 25.86 -31.03
N LEU A 704 8.54 25.70 -30.61
CA LEU A 704 9.31 26.61 -29.74
C LEU A 704 9.28 28.08 -30.20
N THR A 705 9.31 28.36 -31.51
CA THR A 705 9.29 29.74 -32.02
C THR A 705 7.99 30.47 -31.69
N ALA A 706 6.83 29.79 -31.87
CA ALA A 706 5.52 30.37 -31.57
C ALA A 706 5.35 30.58 -30.06
N CYS A 707 5.90 29.68 -29.24
CA CYS A 707 5.94 29.84 -27.79
C CYS A 707 6.77 31.07 -27.38
N ILE A 708 7.98 31.24 -27.92
CA ILE A 708 8.83 32.40 -27.64
C ILE A 708 8.15 33.72 -28.04
N GLU A 709 7.51 33.77 -29.21
CA GLU A 709 6.77 34.95 -29.67
C GLU A 709 5.57 35.25 -28.76
N TYR A 710 4.84 34.22 -28.32
CA TYR A 710 3.76 34.37 -27.38
C TYR A 710 4.24 34.98 -26.06
N TYR A 711 5.29 34.46 -25.45
CA TYR A 711 5.81 35.02 -24.20
C TYR A 711 6.38 36.42 -24.39
N ARG A 712 7.06 36.72 -25.50
CA ARG A 712 7.51 38.10 -25.77
C ARG A 712 6.36 39.10 -25.82
N ALA A 713 5.20 38.68 -26.32
CA ALA A 713 4.02 39.53 -26.42
C ALA A 713 3.19 39.58 -25.13
N ASN A 714 3.23 38.54 -24.29
CA ASN A 714 2.30 38.34 -23.17
C ASN A 714 2.97 38.21 -21.79
N THR A 715 4.28 38.44 -21.68
CA THR A 715 4.97 38.42 -20.39
C THR A 715 4.50 39.60 -19.54
N VAL A 716 4.10 39.36 -18.30
CA VAL A 716 3.67 40.41 -17.35
C VAL A 716 4.53 40.44 -16.09
N LEU A 717 5.37 39.42 -15.89
CA LEU A 717 6.32 39.33 -14.78
C LEU A 717 7.61 38.67 -15.26
N CYS A 718 8.74 39.25 -14.88
CA CYS A 718 10.07 38.70 -15.13
C CYS A 718 10.66 38.18 -13.82
N VAL A 719 11.20 36.97 -13.84
CA VAL A 719 11.85 36.31 -12.71
C VAL A 719 13.34 36.22 -13.01
N LEU A 720 14.16 36.82 -12.15
CA LEU A 720 15.61 36.68 -12.17
C LEU A 720 16.01 35.64 -11.13
N ILE A 721 16.74 34.62 -11.56
CA ILE A 721 17.25 33.53 -10.72
C ILE A 721 18.77 33.54 -10.82
N LEU A 722 19.46 33.79 -9.71
CA LEU A 722 20.90 33.60 -9.60
C LEU A 722 21.16 32.17 -9.15
N GLN A 723 21.96 31.41 -9.89
CA GLN A 723 22.38 30.05 -9.51
C GLN A 723 23.87 29.90 -9.78
N GLY A 724 24.67 29.84 -8.72
CA GLY A 724 26.13 29.88 -8.82
C GLY A 724 26.63 31.19 -9.45
N ASN A 725 27.46 31.11 -10.49
CA ASN A 725 27.96 32.28 -11.24
C ASN A 725 27.02 32.73 -12.38
N GLY A 726 25.90 32.04 -12.61
CA GLY A 726 24.95 32.33 -13.68
C GLY A 726 23.73 33.12 -13.20
N THR A 727 23.19 33.97 -14.07
CA THR A 727 21.88 34.62 -13.87
C THR A 727 20.93 34.20 -15.00
N LEU A 728 19.79 33.62 -14.64
CA LEU A 728 18.71 33.24 -15.54
C LEU A 728 17.56 34.25 -15.41
N ALA A 729 16.98 34.67 -16.54
CA ALA A 729 15.80 35.51 -16.58
C ALA A 729 14.65 34.76 -17.27
N VAL A 730 13.49 34.66 -16.61
CA VAL A 730 12.30 33.95 -17.09
C VAL A 730 11.14 34.94 -17.18
N GLY A 731 10.52 35.05 -18.35
CA GLY A 731 9.27 35.80 -18.52
C GLY A 731 8.06 34.89 -18.26
N LEU A 732 7.12 35.37 -17.45
CA LEU A 732 5.88 34.69 -17.12
C LEU A 732 4.69 35.44 -17.72
N SER A 733 3.78 34.70 -18.35
CA SER A 733 2.49 35.25 -18.78
C SER A 733 1.58 35.54 -17.59
N GLU A 734 0.47 36.25 -17.81
CA GLU A 734 -0.50 36.53 -16.73
C GLU A 734 -1.03 35.26 -16.07
N ASP A 735 -1.31 34.22 -16.86
CA ASP A 735 -1.83 32.95 -16.36
C ASP A 735 -0.78 32.21 -15.51
N GLU A 736 0.48 32.21 -15.94
CA GLU A 736 1.57 31.58 -15.20
C GLU A 736 1.97 32.36 -13.95
N TYR A 737 1.99 33.69 -14.02
CA TYR A 737 2.18 34.56 -12.86
C TYR A 737 1.22 34.17 -11.73
N ARG A 738 -0.05 33.92 -12.07
CA ARG A 738 -1.07 33.52 -11.08
C ARG A 738 -0.77 32.15 -10.46
N LEU A 739 -0.35 31.18 -11.27
CA LEU A 739 0.00 29.83 -10.79
C LEU A 739 1.27 29.81 -9.94
N ILE A 740 2.33 30.49 -10.42
CA ILE A 740 3.66 30.50 -9.80
C ILE A 740 3.65 31.32 -8.51
N LEU A 741 2.90 32.42 -8.44
CA LEU A 741 2.75 33.19 -7.20
C LEU A 741 2.09 32.34 -6.10
N LEU A 742 1.09 31.52 -6.45
CA LEU A 742 0.41 30.63 -5.51
C LEU A 742 1.33 29.53 -4.96
N ALA A 743 2.05 28.84 -5.85
CA ALA A 743 3.03 27.84 -5.45
C ALA A 743 4.13 28.45 -4.57
N ASN A 744 4.58 29.67 -4.91
CA ASN A 744 5.63 30.33 -4.13
C ASN A 744 5.15 30.91 -2.80
N ILE A 745 3.90 31.37 -2.66
CA ILE A 745 3.34 31.79 -1.35
C ILE A 745 3.25 30.59 -0.39
N GLN A 746 2.85 29.43 -0.89
CA GLN A 746 2.84 28.19 -0.08
C GLN A 746 4.27 27.77 0.31
N ASN A 747 5.19 27.82 -0.65
CA ASN A 747 6.60 27.55 -0.39
C ASN A 747 7.23 28.57 0.57
N ILE A 748 6.84 29.86 0.51
CA ILE A 748 7.28 30.91 1.43
C ILE A 748 6.89 30.55 2.87
N HIS A 749 5.65 30.12 3.11
CA HIS A 749 5.21 29.66 4.45
C HIS A 749 5.94 28.41 4.94
N TYR A 750 6.31 27.52 4.01
CA TYR A 750 7.13 26.35 4.29
C TYR A 750 8.59 26.73 4.61
N PHE A 751 9.17 27.70 3.89
CA PHE A 751 10.56 28.10 4.01
C PHE A 751 10.86 29.05 5.18
N ASP A 752 9.86 29.79 5.67
CA ASP A 752 9.97 30.66 6.86
C ASP A 752 10.33 29.87 8.14
N GLN A 753 10.20 28.54 8.10
CA GLN A 753 10.55 27.63 9.21
C GLN A 753 12.04 27.27 9.25
N TYR A 754 12.83 27.60 8.21
CA TYR A 754 14.27 27.26 8.15
C TYR A 754 15.16 28.44 8.56
N SER A 755 16.15 28.19 9.41
CA SER A 755 17.10 29.20 9.86
C SER A 755 17.96 29.72 8.71
N GLY A 756 17.83 31.02 8.36
CA GLY A 756 18.65 31.68 7.33
C GLY A 756 17.88 32.13 6.07
N VAL A 757 16.57 31.93 6.03
CA VAL A 757 15.67 32.45 4.98
C VAL A 757 15.12 33.82 5.41
N SER A 758 15.07 34.80 4.49
CA SER A 758 14.47 36.12 4.75
C SER A 758 13.50 36.50 3.64
N VAL A 759 12.20 36.41 3.90
CA VAL A 759 11.17 36.77 2.93
C VAL A 759 10.68 38.20 3.17
N ALA A 760 10.52 39.00 2.12
CA ALA A 760 9.97 40.35 2.21
C ALA A 760 8.88 40.54 1.14
N TYR A 761 7.65 40.77 1.59
CA TYR A 761 6.48 40.98 0.72
C TYR A 761 5.91 42.39 0.93
N ASN A 762 5.70 43.14 -0.15
CA ASN A 762 5.03 44.43 -0.11
C ASN A 762 3.75 44.39 -0.96
N GLN A 763 2.60 44.30 -0.28
CA GLN A 763 1.29 44.16 -0.91
C GLN A 763 0.80 45.43 -1.63
N SER A 764 1.40 46.58 -1.36
CA SER A 764 0.93 47.90 -1.85
C SER A 764 1.51 48.33 -3.20
N SER A 765 2.60 47.69 -3.62
CA SER A 765 3.23 47.88 -4.92
C SER A 765 3.06 46.59 -5.71
N SER A 766 2.83 46.66 -7.02
CA SER A 766 2.59 45.53 -7.93
C SER A 766 3.78 44.53 -8.09
N TYR A 767 4.65 44.40 -7.08
CA TYR A 767 5.97 43.78 -7.09
C TYR A 767 6.27 43.10 -5.73
N PHE A 768 6.96 41.96 -5.74
CA PHE A 768 7.48 41.30 -4.54
C PHE A 768 8.84 40.64 -4.86
N TYR A 769 9.65 40.33 -3.84
CA TYR A 769 10.90 39.57 -4.04
C TYR A 769 11.08 38.52 -2.94
N VAL A 770 11.73 37.41 -3.26
CA VAL A 770 11.91 36.30 -2.31
C VAL A 770 13.37 35.88 -2.31
N ILE A 771 14.10 36.26 -1.26
CA ILE A 771 15.49 35.82 -1.10
C ILE A 771 15.50 34.67 -0.09
N TYR A 772 15.65 33.44 -0.57
CA TYR A 772 15.90 32.30 0.31
C TYR A 772 17.24 31.67 -0.05
N LYS A 773 18.05 31.36 0.97
CA LYS A 773 19.32 30.68 0.79
C LYS A 773 19.08 29.18 0.99
N GLN A 774 19.09 28.42 -0.09
CA GLN A 774 18.98 26.96 -0.03
C GLN A 774 20.38 26.34 0.14
N ILE A 775 20.52 25.39 1.05
CA ILE A 775 21.68 24.50 1.13
C ILE A 775 21.22 23.18 0.51
N ILE A 776 21.90 22.72 -0.55
CA ILE A 776 21.63 21.42 -1.15
C ILE A 776 22.76 20.50 -0.67
N ASP A 777 22.42 19.56 0.22
CA ASP A 777 23.41 18.77 0.99
C ASP A 777 24.23 17.77 0.14
N SER A 778 23.86 17.54 -1.12
CA SER A 778 24.44 16.42 -1.90
C SER A 778 25.85 16.67 -2.46
N SER A 779 26.44 17.86 -2.34
CA SER A 779 27.78 18.13 -2.91
C SER A 779 28.77 18.88 -2.01
N ASN A 780 28.45 19.16 -0.73
CA ASN A 780 29.26 20.03 0.15
C ASN A 780 29.54 21.45 -0.43
N GLU A 781 28.95 21.82 -1.56
CA GLU A 781 29.04 23.15 -2.15
C GLU A 781 27.79 23.96 -1.78
N THR A 782 27.97 25.05 -1.05
CA THR A 782 26.89 26.01 -0.78
C THR A 782 26.53 26.79 -2.04
N TYR A 783 25.44 26.39 -2.71
CA TYR A 783 24.84 27.18 -3.79
C TYR A 783 23.86 28.21 -3.22
N ILE A 784 24.18 29.50 -3.32
CA ILE A 784 23.23 30.56 -2.97
C ILE A 784 22.33 30.79 -4.18
N GLN A 785 21.08 30.35 -4.11
CA GLN A 785 20.07 30.75 -5.08
C GLN A 785 19.43 32.07 -4.65
N GLN A 786 19.27 33.02 -5.57
CA GLN A 786 18.56 34.28 -5.30
C GLN A 786 17.47 34.46 -6.35
N VAL A 787 16.22 34.66 -5.93
CA VAL A 787 15.09 34.83 -6.84
C VAL A 787 14.49 36.23 -6.65
N CYS A 788 14.34 36.97 -7.75
CA CYS A 788 13.80 38.32 -7.71
C CYS A 788 12.76 38.49 -8.81
N PHE A 789 11.58 39.00 -8.45
CA PHE A 789 10.47 39.18 -9.37
C PHE A 789 10.31 40.67 -9.73
N CYS A 790 10.17 40.96 -11.01
CA CYS A 790 10.06 42.30 -11.59
C CYS A 790 8.84 42.39 -12.50
N ALA A 791 7.92 43.30 -12.23
CA ALA A 791 6.80 43.59 -13.14
C ALA A 791 6.95 44.94 -13.87
N GLN A 792 8.18 45.42 -14.06
CA GLN A 792 8.51 46.62 -14.86
C GLN A 792 9.69 46.33 -15.80
N ASP A 793 9.66 46.91 -17.00
CA ASP A 793 10.68 46.74 -18.06
C ASP A 793 12.11 47.04 -17.59
N ASN A 794 12.29 48.04 -16.72
CA ASN A 794 13.61 48.52 -16.34
C ASN A 794 14.23 47.77 -15.14
N CYS A 795 13.45 46.92 -14.48
CA CYS A 795 13.85 46.20 -13.26
C CYS A 795 14.67 44.93 -13.59
N THR A 796 14.64 44.45 -14.84
CA THR A 796 15.16 43.13 -15.24
C THR A 796 16.63 43.12 -15.67
N SER A 797 17.30 44.27 -15.68
CA SER A 797 18.64 44.43 -16.26
C SER A 797 19.73 43.64 -15.54
N ASN A 798 19.67 43.56 -14.21
CA ASN A 798 20.53 42.68 -13.39
C ASN A 798 19.92 42.50 -11.98
N MET A 799 20.45 41.53 -11.21
CA MET A 799 19.96 41.22 -9.85
C MET A 799 20.03 42.45 -8.92
N THR A 800 21.07 43.27 -9.02
CA THR A 800 21.22 44.50 -8.22
C THR A 800 20.15 45.55 -8.56
N SER A 801 19.81 45.72 -9.84
CA SER A 801 18.72 46.59 -10.30
C SER A 801 17.37 46.07 -9.83
N CYS A 802 17.14 44.75 -9.90
CA CYS A 802 15.92 44.10 -9.41
C CYS A 802 15.75 44.31 -7.90
N LEU A 803 16.81 44.06 -7.14
CA LEU A 803 16.83 44.24 -5.69
C LEU A 803 16.74 45.72 -5.28
N ASN A 804 17.37 46.65 -6.00
CA ASN A 804 17.32 48.08 -5.69
C ASN A 804 15.98 48.74 -6.05
N ALA A 805 15.37 48.35 -7.18
CA ALA A 805 14.02 48.76 -7.52
C ALA A 805 13.04 48.36 -6.41
N ASN A 806 13.22 47.17 -5.83
CA ASN A 806 12.42 46.68 -4.73
C ASN A 806 12.81 47.24 -3.34
N ARG A 807 14.08 47.59 -3.08
CA ARG A 807 14.57 48.15 -1.80
C ARG A 807 14.20 49.63 -1.58
N SER A 808 13.98 50.39 -2.65
CA SER A 808 13.57 51.81 -2.56
C SER A 808 12.18 52.02 -1.91
N LEU A 809 11.46 50.93 -1.63
CA LEU A 809 10.17 50.88 -0.95
C LEU A 809 10.34 50.46 0.52
N THR A 810 11.01 51.28 1.32
CA THR A 810 11.10 51.09 2.77
C THR A 810 9.95 51.81 3.48
N VAL A 811 9.02 51.07 4.07
CA VAL A 811 8.22 51.52 5.23
C VAL A 811 8.25 50.43 6.30
N THR A 812 9.04 50.73 7.33
CA THR A 812 9.00 50.29 8.74
C THR A 812 8.89 48.81 9.07
N ASN A 813 9.99 48.27 9.62
CA ASN A 813 10.00 47.20 10.61
C ASN A 813 8.90 47.43 11.66
N ASN A 814 7.77 46.74 11.56
CA ASN A 814 6.85 46.38 12.64
C ASN A 814 5.64 45.63 12.06
N VAL A 815 5.82 44.37 11.67
CA VAL A 815 4.72 43.39 11.63
C VAL A 815 5.26 42.08 12.20
N HIS A 816 5.58 42.10 13.50
CA HIS A 816 5.40 40.92 14.32
C HIS A 816 4.08 41.10 15.06
N ASN A 817 3.23 40.10 14.98
CA ASN A 817 1.88 39.99 15.54
C ASN A 817 0.78 40.64 14.70
N GLN A 818 0.16 39.85 13.81
CA GLN A 818 -1.29 39.60 13.77
C GLN A 818 -1.65 38.82 12.50
N CYS A 819 -1.82 37.51 12.64
CA CYS A 819 -2.71 36.66 11.84
C CYS A 819 -2.87 35.35 12.63
N CYS A 820 -3.96 35.24 13.38
CA CYS A 820 -4.53 33.96 13.82
C CYS A 820 -5.72 33.66 12.92
#